data_AF-K5DJ35-F1
#
_entry.id   AF-K5DJ35-F1
#
_cell.length_a   1.000
_cell.length_b   1.000
_cell.length_c   1.000
_cell.angle_alpha   90.00
_cell.angle_beta   90.00
_cell.angle_gamma   90.00
#
_symmetry.space_group_name_H-M   'P 1'
#
loop_
_entity.id
_entity.type
_entity.pdbx_description
1 polymer ?
#
loop_
_entity_poly.entity_id
_entity_poly.type
_entity_poly.pdbx_seq_one_letter_code
_entity_poly.pdbx_strand_id
1 'polypeptide(L)'
;MTQLGSRSRSSLFAAIAFSFFASVLHPLLAHADVKLPGFFTDHMVLQQEKPIRVWGWAEPSENIEVSIEDDRATAIADDQGHWMVELPARPASADPVAIKVKGKNEVQLTDILVGEVWLCSGQSNMEWRVQSSVNAAEEIASANFPQIRHMKVPRVPSPVAMDDAPAPWQVCSPETVGQFTAAGYFMARRLHQELNVPIGLVNSSWGGTRIEPWTPPVGFEGVEELKDISESVTQRTPGSEPFESALRGHLQSTKAWVAKAEAALAKNTFIEPAPAYPSSLTPFTSHGQPTTLYNGMIHPLIHMPIRGAIWYQGEANHREGMLYTAKMRALIEGWRAKWNQGPFPFYFVQIAPYHYGDESGSVLAKFWEAQTAALAIPNTGMVVTNDIATVNDIHPPNKQDVGKRLADLALHHDYGKTDLIAHSPVLDSMQTEDGQLRLRFKHTGGNLKTSDGESPDWFEIIGPDSGGFQTANAKIEGNEIVLSSPKVQQPTAMRFGWDKLAEPNLRGATGLPLSTFRAGEVPEFAQTVPDAAEYELVYELDLSKLGSEIQYDVDRHEAISDFDRVAYLVSLEDASGNVKSVFVSMNAFTDDIAKIGIPTVDANAKFQQSVESMNVYASDNSVSSGNEIKNGRIEFWPNNYSPNNAAKVPGASGTAFDFGDDPGMPVDGYGCMQVHNVDARQTVFAINHWKQGPGADLGIGNHSGEHKDWTFTSNAAQYASKKLQVLVRPVK
;
A
#
# COMPACT_ATOMS: atom_id res chain seq x y z
N MET A 1 20.29 48.95 61.81
CA MET A 1 19.04 49.72 61.62
C MET A 1 17.96 48.70 61.28
N THR A 2 17.36 48.13 62.34
CA THR A 2 15.94 48.35 62.78
C THR A 2 14.97 47.61 61.84
N GLN A 3 14.51 46.38 62.14
CA GLN A 3 13.53 45.89 63.15
C GLN A 3 12.35 45.29 62.33
N LEU A 4 12.09 43.97 62.30
CA LEU A 4 11.38 43.12 63.29
C LEU A 4 9.94 43.58 63.62
N GLY A 5 8.98 42.64 63.48
CA GLY A 5 7.65 42.68 64.12
C GLY A 5 6.55 42.09 63.23
N SER A 6 6.37 40.76 63.16
CA SER A 6 5.63 39.89 64.10
C SER A 6 4.11 39.96 64.02
N ARG A 7 3.52 38.80 63.72
CA ARG A 7 2.12 38.38 63.89
C ARG A 7 1.56 38.74 65.29
N SER A 8 0.29 39.11 65.40
CA SER A 8 -0.84 38.20 65.71
C SER A 8 -2.09 38.90 66.27
N ARG A 9 -3.25 38.28 65.99
CA ARG A 9 -4.52 38.21 66.76
C ARG A 9 -5.45 39.43 66.78
N SER A 10 -6.62 39.25 66.18
CA SER A 10 -7.89 39.20 66.93
C SER A 10 -9.04 38.75 66.03
N SER A 11 -9.72 37.68 66.47
CA SER A 11 -10.98 37.20 65.95
C SER A 11 -12.11 38.13 66.41
N LEU A 12 -13.09 38.43 65.55
CA LEU A 12 -14.47 38.60 66.00
C LEU A 12 -15.46 38.48 64.82
N PHE A 13 -16.39 37.54 64.98
CA PHE A 13 -17.60 37.36 64.17
C PHE A 13 -18.52 38.58 64.22
N ALA A 14 -19.11 38.98 63.08
CA ALA A 14 -20.47 39.55 63.04
C ALA A 14 -21.04 39.56 61.61
N ALA A 15 -22.04 38.70 61.41
CA ALA A 15 -23.22 38.78 60.54
C ALA A 15 -23.21 39.69 59.31
N ILE A 16 -23.28 39.09 58.12
CA ILE A 16 -23.90 39.71 56.93
C ILE A 16 -25.07 38.83 56.49
N ALA A 17 -26.24 39.46 56.46
CA ALA A 17 -27.52 38.88 56.13
C ALA A 17 -27.56 38.37 54.67
N PHE A 18 -28.00 37.13 54.51
CA PHE A 18 -28.37 36.55 53.22
C PHE A 18 -29.65 37.24 52.71
N SER A 19 -29.51 38.14 51.74
CA SER A 19 -30.63 38.56 50.90
C SER A 19 -30.74 37.59 49.73
N PHE A 20 -31.79 36.77 49.76
CA PHE A 20 -32.21 35.90 48.67
C PHE A 20 -32.63 36.78 47.47
N PHE A 21 -31.72 36.98 46.51
CA PHE A 21 -32.11 37.47 45.19
C PHE A 21 -32.40 36.24 44.33
N ALA A 22 -33.68 35.89 44.21
CA ALA A 22 -34.14 34.91 43.23
C ALA A 22 -34.01 35.53 41.84
N SER A 23 -32.83 35.41 41.22
CA SER A 23 -32.67 35.64 39.79
C SER A 23 -33.40 34.53 39.05
N VAL A 24 -34.60 34.84 38.56
CA VAL A 24 -35.29 34.03 37.54
C VAL A 24 -34.41 34.04 36.29
N LEU A 25 -33.52 33.05 36.17
CA LEU A 25 -32.92 32.69 34.87
C LEU A 25 -34.08 32.23 33.98
N HIS A 26 -34.58 33.14 33.16
CA HIS A 26 -35.32 32.72 31.97
C HIS A 26 -34.33 31.96 31.09
N PRO A 27 -34.63 30.72 30.68
CA PRO A 27 -33.86 30.11 29.62
C PRO A 27 -34.02 31.02 28.40
N LEU A 28 -32.93 31.67 27.98
CA LEU A 28 -32.82 32.15 26.62
C LEU A 28 -32.98 30.91 25.75
N LEU A 29 -34.18 30.73 25.19
CA LEU A 29 -34.38 29.83 24.06
C LEU A 29 -33.46 30.37 22.97
N ALA A 30 -32.29 29.75 22.81
CA ALA A 30 -31.45 29.99 21.66
C ALA A 30 -32.25 29.49 20.45
N HIS A 31 -32.76 30.42 19.65
CA HIS A 31 -33.44 30.08 18.41
C HIS A 31 -32.41 29.55 17.41
N ALA A 32 -32.60 28.33 16.92
CA ALA A 32 -31.71 27.73 15.93
C ALA A 32 -32.28 27.98 14.54
N ASP A 33 -31.68 28.92 13.82
CA ASP A 33 -31.99 29.17 12.41
C ASP A 33 -31.69 27.93 11.55
N VAL A 34 -32.46 27.72 10.48
CA VAL A 34 -32.14 26.75 9.43
C VAL A 34 -30.72 27.00 8.93
N LYS A 35 -29.91 25.94 8.94
CA LYS A 35 -28.50 25.95 8.55
C LYS A 35 -28.24 24.79 7.58
N LEU A 36 -27.47 25.06 6.53
CA LEU A 36 -26.96 24.05 5.61
C LEU A 36 -25.51 23.66 5.94
N PRO A 37 -25.03 22.48 5.52
CA PRO A 37 -23.61 22.17 5.48
C PRO A 37 -22.83 23.27 4.76
N GLY A 38 -21.65 23.63 5.26
CA GLY A 38 -20.87 24.78 4.79
C GLY A 38 -20.27 24.64 3.39
N PHE A 39 -20.53 23.53 2.68
CA PHE A 39 -20.24 23.36 1.25
C PHE A 39 -21.45 23.66 0.34
N PHE A 40 -22.64 23.84 0.91
CA PHE A 40 -23.76 24.46 0.19
C PHE A 40 -23.53 25.97 0.13
N THR A 41 -22.87 26.43 -0.92
CA THR A 41 -22.60 27.84 -1.18
C THR A 41 -23.09 28.24 -2.56
N ASP A 42 -23.03 29.55 -2.85
CA ASP A 42 -23.14 30.03 -4.22
C ASP A 42 -22.13 29.32 -5.15
N HIS A 43 -22.41 29.35 -6.46
CA HIS A 43 -21.56 28.79 -7.51
C HIS A 43 -21.45 27.25 -7.55
N MET A 44 -22.21 26.50 -6.75
CA MET A 44 -22.13 25.04 -6.76
C MET A 44 -22.65 24.41 -8.07
N VAL A 45 -22.28 23.14 -8.30
CA VAL A 45 -22.87 22.31 -9.35
C VAL A 45 -23.65 21.17 -8.71
N LEU A 46 -24.89 20.98 -9.12
CA LEU A 46 -25.73 19.83 -8.77
C LEU A 46 -25.59 18.74 -9.84
N GLN A 47 -25.56 17.48 -9.40
CA GLN A 47 -25.49 16.35 -10.31
C GLN A 47 -26.79 16.20 -11.13
N GLN A 48 -26.64 16.14 -12.45
CA GLN A 48 -27.74 15.88 -13.38
C GLN A 48 -28.22 14.42 -13.31
N GLU A 49 -29.45 14.18 -13.77
CA GLU A 49 -30.06 12.84 -13.92
C GLU A 49 -30.19 12.03 -12.61
N LYS A 50 -30.03 12.69 -11.47
CA LYS A 50 -30.24 12.14 -10.13
C LYS A 50 -31.19 13.05 -9.34
N PRO A 51 -32.00 12.51 -8.43
CA PRO A 51 -32.76 13.33 -7.49
C PRO A 51 -31.84 14.30 -6.75
N ILE A 52 -32.25 15.56 -6.65
CA ILE A 52 -31.45 16.61 -6.02
C ILE A 52 -31.73 16.57 -4.52
N ARG A 53 -30.69 16.29 -3.73
CA ARG A 53 -30.76 16.23 -2.26
C ARG A 53 -30.30 17.55 -1.66
N VAL A 54 -31.13 18.11 -0.77
CA VAL A 54 -30.77 19.26 0.06
C VAL A 54 -31.09 18.90 1.50
N TRP A 55 -30.14 19.12 2.41
CA TRP A 55 -30.25 18.74 3.81
C TRP A 55 -29.55 19.75 4.71
N GLY A 56 -29.82 19.67 6.00
CA GLY A 56 -29.18 20.50 6.99
C GLY A 56 -29.76 20.32 8.39
N TRP A 57 -29.68 21.39 9.17
CA TRP A 57 -30.16 21.46 10.54
C TRP A 57 -31.19 22.57 10.69
N ALA A 58 -32.13 22.40 11.61
CA ALA A 58 -33.11 23.40 12.04
C ALA A 58 -33.53 23.08 13.49
N GLU A 59 -34.44 23.86 14.08
CA GLU A 59 -35.04 23.45 15.35
C GLU A 59 -35.83 22.13 15.18
N PRO A 60 -35.80 21.21 16.18
CA PRO A 60 -36.61 20.01 16.13
C PRO A 60 -38.09 20.30 15.85
N SER A 61 -38.71 19.47 15.01
CA SER A 61 -40.10 19.63 14.53
C SER A 61 -40.36 20.88 13.68
N GLU A 62 -39.35 21.64 13.27
CA GLU A 62 -39.53 22.75 12.33
C GLU A 62 -39.90 22.25 10.93
N ASN A 63 -40.79 22.96 10.24
CA ASN A 63 -41.12 22.70 8.84
C ASN A 63 -40.17 23.48 7.93
N ILE A 64 -39.53 22.77 6.99
CA ILE A 64 -38.60 23.34 6.01
C ILE A 64 -39.18 23.12 4.62
N GLU A 65 -39.23 24.18 3.82
CA GLU A 65 -39.52 24.14 2.38
C GLU A 65 -38.24 24.46 1.60
N VAL A 66 -37.89 23.62 0.64
CA VAL A 66 -36.81 23.90 -0.32
C VAL A 66 -37.42 24.04 -1.70
N SER A 67 -37.00 25.07 -2.43
CA SER A 67 -37.42 25.30 -3.81
C SER A 67 -36.25 25.58 -4.74
N ILE A 68 -36.33 25.04 -5.96
CA ILE A 68 -35.48 25.39 -7.10
C ILE A 68 -36.43 25.72 -8.25
N GLU A 69 -36.53 27.01 -8.59
CA GLU A 69 -37.53 27.52 -9.54
C GLU A 69 -38.96 27.05 -9.18
N ASP A 70 -39.58 26.23 -10.03
CA ASP A 70 -40.92 25.68 -9.84
C ASP A 70 -40.95 24.39 -8.98
N ASP A 71 -39.82 23.69 -8.84
CA ASP A 71 -39.72 22.49 -8.03
C ASP A 71 -39.71 22.84 -6.55
N ARG A 72 -40.51 22.13 -5.75
CA ARG A 72 -40.60 22.33 -4.30
C ARG A 72 -40.70 21.00 -3.56
N ALA A 73 -40.09 20.94 -2.40
CA ALA A 73 -40.19 19.82 -1.47
C ALA A 73 -40.18 20.33 -0.03
N THR A 74 -40.81 19.60 0.88
CA THR A 74 -40.85 19.96 2.31
C THR A 74 -40.38 18.81 3.18
N ALA A 75 -39.74 19.14 4.29
CA ALA A 75 -39.34 18.20 5.33
C ALA A 75 -39.67 18.76 6.72
N ILE A 76 -39.70 17.87 7.71
CA ILE A 76 -39.78 18.24 9.12
C ILE A 76 -38.46 17.84 9.77
N ALA A 77 -37.83 18.76 10.50
CA ALA A 77 -36.62 18.44 11.25
C ALA A 77 -36.91 17.43 12.36
N ASP A 78 -36.04 16.42 12.49
CA ASP A 78 -36.18 15.36 13.48
C ASP A 78 -35.83 15.85 14.91
N ASP A 79 -35.87 14.94 15.89
CA ASP A 79 -35.58 15.25 17.30
C ASP A 79 -34.14 15.74 17.53
N GLN A 80 -33.23 15.50 16.58
CA GLN A 80 -31.85 15.98 16.58
C GLN A 80 -31.67 17.25 15.73
N GLY A 81 -32.75 17.73 15.10
CA GLY A 81 -32.77 18.89 14.23
C GLY A 81 -32.36 18.61 12.78
N HIS A 82 -32.12 17.35 12.39
CA HIS A 82 -31.75 17.00 11.02
C HIS A 82 -32.97 16.99 10.09
N TRP A 83 -32.79 17.46 8.87
CA TRP A 83 -33.80 17.37 7.82
C TRP A 83 -33.15 17.14 6.46
N MET A 84 -33.88 16.49 5.55
CA MET A 84 -33.49 16.30 4.15
C MET A 84 -34.72 16.30 3.27
N VAL A 85 -34.61 16.90 2.09
CA VAL A 85 -35.59 16.80 1.01
C VAL A 85 -34.95 16.21 -0.25
N GLU A 86 -35.77 15.56 -1.07
CA GLU A 86 -35.43 15.19 -2.44
C GLU A 86 -36.31 15.97 -3.41
N LEU A 87 -35.67 16.68 -4.33
CA LEU A 87 -36.31 17.35 -5.46
C LEU A 87 -36.14 16.50 -6.74
N PRO A 88 -37.01 16.67 -7.75
CA PRO A 88 -36.90 15.93 -9.01
C PRO A 88 -35.53 16.06 -9.68
N ALA A 89 -35.13 15.01 -10.40
CA ALA A 89 -33.92 15.04 -11.22
C ALA A 89 -34.05 16.05 -12.36
N ARG A 90 -32.96 16.75 -12.68
CA ARG A 90 -32.88 17.75 -13.76
C ARG A 90 -31.83 17.36 -14.80
N PRO A 91 -32.03 17.71 -16.08
CA PRO A 91 -30.98 17.61 -17.09
C PRO A 91 -29.88 18.66 -16.83
N ALA A 92 -28.69 18.49 -17.42
CA ALA A 92 -27.67 19.52 -17.37
C ALA A 92 -28.17 20.86 -17.93
N SER A 93 -27.80 21.94 -17.26
CA SER A 93 -28.08 23.31 -17.66
C SER A 93 -26.97 24.23 -17.20
N ALA A 94 -26.48 25.05 -18.13
CA ALA A 94 -25.57 26.15 -17.86
C ALA A 94 -26.28 27.45 -17.43
N ASP A 95 -27.61 27.46 -17.47
CA ASP A 95 -28.41 28.58 -16.98
C ASP A 95 -28.48 28.51 -15.45
N PRO A 96 -28.02 29.55 -14.73
CA PRO A 96 -27.93 29.52 -13.28
C PRO A 96 -29.32 29.57 -12.64
N VAL A 97 -29.53 28.70 -11.65
CA VAL A 97 -30.72 28.69 -10.80
C VAL A 97 -30.38 29.12 -9.37
N ALA A 98 -31.42 29.40 -8.58
CA ALA A 98 -31.28 29.65 -7.15
C ALA A 98 -31.95 28.54 -6.34
N ILE A 99 -31.31 28.12 -5.26
CA ILE A 99 -31.92 27.26 -4.23
C ILE A 99 -32.39 28.18 -3.11
N LYS A 100 -33.65 28.06 -2.71
CA LYS A 100 -34.19 28.73 -1.52
C LYS A 100 -34.60 27.69 -0.50
N VAL A 101 -34.16 27.87 0.74
CA VAL A 101 -34.50 27.04 1.89
C VAL A 101 -35.20 27.93 2.91
N LYS A 102 -36.46 27.63 3.19
CA LYS A 102 -37.33 28.43 4.04
C LYS A 102 -37.82 27.60 5.22
N GLY A 103 -37.47 28.03 6.42
CA GLY A 103 -38.08 27.62 7.68
C GLY A 103 -38.55 28.86 8.43
N LYS A 104 -38.09 29.03 9.68
CA LYS A 104 -38.26 30.25 10.48
C LYS A 104 -37.43 31.42 9.94
N ASN A 105 -36.29 31.11 9.33
CA ASN A 105 -35.46 32.00 8.52
C ASN A 105 -35.45 31.53 7.05
N GLU A 106 -34.80 32.30 6.18
CA GLU A 106 -34.62 31.95 4.77
C GLU A 106 -33.13 31.98 4.42
N VAL A 107 -32.65 30.93 3.75
CA VAL A 107 -31.31 30.82 3.16
C VAL A 107 -31.48 30.74 1.64
N GLN A 108 -30.75 31.57 0.91
CA GLN A 108 -30.76 31.57 -0.56
C GLN A 108 -29.34 31.35 -1.09
N LEU A 109 -29.20 30.39 -1.99
CA LEU A 109 -27.97 30.11 -2.76
C LEU A 109 -28.22 30.49 -4.23
N THR A 110 -27.24 31.09 -4.88
CA THR A 110 -27.31 31.67 -6.23
C THR A 110 -26.18 31.18 -7.12
N ASP A 111 -26.32 31.37 -8.43
CA ASP A 111 -25.39 30.85 -9.45
C ASP A 111 -25.18 29.33 -9.38
N ILE A 112 -26.27 28.58 -9.17
CA ILE A 112 -26.23 27.13 -9.09
C ILE A 112 -26.39 26.53 -10.49
N LEU A 113 -25.46 25.68 -10.91
CA LEU A 113 -25.52 24.99 -12.20
C LEU A 113 -25.96 23.54 -12.01
N VAL A 114 -26.47 22.91 -13.07
CA VAL A 114 -26.77 21.47 -13.09
C VAL A 114 -25.88 20.80 -14.14
N GLY A 115 -25.14 19.77 -13.76
CA GLY A 115 -24.14 19.14 -14.62
C GLY A 115 -23.53 17.89 -14.01
N GLU A 116 -22.25 17.65 -14.27
CA GLU A 116 -21.54 16.46 -13.76
C GLU A 116 -20.73 16.78 -12.52
N VAL A 117 -20.89 16.00 -11.46
CA VAL A 117 -20.15 16.16 -10.20
C VAL A 117 -19.21 14.98 -10.00
N TRP A 118 -17.91 15.25 -9.92
CA TRP A 118 -16.86 14.25 -9.71
C TRP A 118 -16.14 14.46 -8.38
N LEU A 119 -16.05 13.39 -7.59
CA LEU A 119 -15.24 13.37 -6.37
C LEU A 119 -13.77 13.10 -6.72
N CYS A 120 -12.89 14.07 -6.43
CA CYS A 120 -11.46 13.98 -6.65
C CYS A 120 -10.75 13.68 -5.33
N SER A 121 -10.26 12.45 -5.16
CA SER A 121 -9.68 12.02 -3.88
C SER A 121 -8.37 11.23 -4.00
N GLY A 122 -7.69 11.07 -2.86
CA GLY A 122 -6.37 10.46 -2.76
C GLY A 122 -5.37 11.36 -2.05
N GLN A 123 -4.10 11.21 -2.39
CA GLN A 123 -3.00 11.89 -1.70
C GLN A 123 -2.40 13.05 -2.51
N SER A 124 -1.10 13.27 -2.40
CA SER A 124 -0.37 14.42 -2.91
C SER A 124 -0.49 14.60 -4.43
N ASN A 125 -0.57 13.50 -5.19
CA ASN A 125 -0.73 13.57 -6.64
C ASN A 125 -2.16 13.98 -7.06
N MET A 126 -3.19 13.64 -6.30
CA MET A 126 -4.54 14.22 -6.46
C MET A 126 -4.58 15.67 -5.98
N GLU A 127 -3.87 15.98 -4.89
CA GLU A 127 -3.79 17.33 -4.33
C GLU A 127 -2.97 18.29 -5.21
N TRP A 128 -2.12 17.77 -6.09
CA TRP A 128 -1.28 18.54 -6.99
C TRP A 128 -2.07 19.62 -7.72
N ARG A 129 -1.48 20.82 -7.84
CA ARG A 129 -2.18 22.01 -8.30
C ARG A 129 -1.84 22.35 -9.75
N VAL A 130 -2.77 23.00 -10.45
CA VAL A 130 -2.54 23.46 -11.83
C VAL A 130 -1.31 24.36 -11.92
N GLN A 131 -1.12 25.27 -10.95
CA GLN A 131 0.05 26.16 -10.89
C GLN A 131 1.41 25.44 -10.80
N SER A 132 1.41 24.17 -10.39
CA SER A 132 2.60 23.33 -10.24
C SER A 132 2.80 22.38 -11.42
N SER A 133 1.85 22.34 -12.36
CA SER A 133 1.91 21.44 -13.52
C SER A 133 2.78 22.03 -14.63
N VAL A 134 3.15 21.21 -15.62
CA VAL A 134 3.82 21.71 -16.84
C VAL A 134 2.96 22.78 -17.52
N ASN A 135 3.56 23.75 -18.20
CA ASN A 135 2.87 24.85 -18.92
C ASN A 135 1.85 25.65 -18.08
N ALA A 136 1.99 25.68 -16.74
CA ALA A 136 1.04 26.31 -15.83
C ALA A 136 0.68 27.76 -16.20
N ALA A 137 1.65 28.59 -16.61
CA ALA A 137 1.39 29.98 -16.93
C ALA A 137 0.41 30.15 -18.12
N GLU A 138 0.58 29.37 -19.18
CA GLU A 138 -0.29 29.39 -20.35
C GLU A 138 -1.67 28.81 -20.03
N GLU A 139 -1.71 27.69 -19.29
CA GLU A 139 -2.98 27.07 -18.89
C GLU A 139 -3.79 28.01 -17.98
N ILE A 140 -3.15 28.65 -16.99
CA ILE A 140 -3.81 29.61 -16.10
C ILE A 140 -4.35 30.80 -16.90
N ALA A 141 -3.54 31.40 -17.78
CA ALA A 141 -3.96 32.57 -18.54
C ALA A 141 -5.16 32.28 -19.47
N SER A 142 -5.32 31.04 -19.93
CA SER A 142 -6.39 30.63 -20.85
C SER A 142 -7.61 30.01 -20.17
N ALA A 143 -7.56 29.74 -18.87
CA ALA A 143 -8.60 29.03 -18.13
C ALA A 143 -9.86 29.88 -17.81
N ASN A 144 -10.57 30.32 -18.85
CA ASN A 144 -11.86 31.00 -18.72
C ASN A 144 -13.02 30.02 -18.93
N PHE A 145 -13.23 29.13 -17.96
CA PHE A 145 -14.25 28.08 -18.02
C PHE A 145 -15.29 28.26 -16.91
N PRO A 146 -16.16 29.28 -16.97
CA PRO A 146 -17.12 29.57 -15.91
C PRO A 146 -18.26 28.56 -15.79
N GLN A 147 -18.18 27.38 -16.41
CA GLN A 147 -19.07 26.24 -16.12
C GLN A 147 -18.34 25.11 -15.40
N ILE A 148 -17.02 25.25 -15.19
CA ILE A 148 -16.24 24.39 -14.30
C ILE A 148 -16.22 25.05 -12.93
N ARG A 149 -16.53 24.26 -11.91
CA ARG A 149 -16.58 24.68 -10.51
C ARG A 149 -15.76 23.72 -9.67
N HIS A 150 -15.08 24.25 -8.66
CA HIS A 150 -14.22 23.46 -7.79
C HIS A 150 -14.47 23.83 -6.34
N MET A 151 -14.54 22.81 -5.48
CA MET A 151 -14.49 23.00 -4.03
C MET A 151 -13.33 22.18 -3.46
N LYS A 152 -12.61 22.71 -2.46
CA LYS A 152 -11.57 21.99 -1.71
C LYS A 152 -12.07 21.73 -0.30
N VAL A 153 -12.17 20.44 0.06
CA VAL A 153 -12.53 20.01 1.41
C VAL A 153 -11.39 20.31 2.40
N PRO A 154 -11.67 20.92 3.56
CA PRO A 154 -10.69 21.11 4.62
C PRO A 154 -10.09 19.79 5.11
N ARG A 155 -8.82 19.86 5.50
CA ARG A 155 -8.08 18.71 6.01
C ARG A 155 -8.38 18.50 7.50
N VAL A 156 -9.39 17.71 7.79
CA VAL A 156 -9.82 17.44 9.17
C VAL A 156 -9.91 15.93 9.38
N PRO A 157 -9.01 15.29 10.16
CA PRO A 157 -9.22 13.93 10.61
C PRO A 157 -10.21 13.94 11.77
N SER A 158 -11.04 12.91 11.87
CA SER A 158 -11.99 12.79 12.97
C SER A 158 -12.15 11.35 13.47
N PRO A 159 -12.18 11.11 14.78
CA PRO A 159 -12.47 9.78 15.34
C PRO A 159 -13.92 9.33 15.08
N VAL A 160 -14.82 10.27 14.81
CA VAL A 160 -16.25 10.04 14.58
C VAL A 160 -16.70 10.75 13.32
N ALA A 161 -17.74 10.22 12.69
CA ALA A 161 -18.30 10.81 11.48
C ALA A 161 -18.71 12.27 11.73
N MET A 162 -18.31 13.17 10.83
CA MET A 162 -18.70 14.57 10.84
C MET A 162 -19.80 14.80 9.80
N ASP A 163 -20.71 15.72 10.11
CA ASP A 163 -21.84 16.04 9.23
C ASP A 163 -21.63 17.35 8.43
N ASP A 164 -20.52 18.07 8.68
CA ASP A 164 -20.20 19.34 8.03
C ASP A 164 -18.72 19.40 7.59
N ALA A 165 -18.49 20.01 6.43
CA ALA A 165 -17.17 20.32 5.89
C ALA A 165 -17.22 21.67 5.16
N PRO A 166 -16.94 22.80 5.84
CA PRO A 166 -17.08 24.13 5.25
C PRO A 166 -16.08 24.34 4.11
N ALA A 167 -16.59 24.36 2.88
CA ALA A 167 -15.78 24.31 1.66
C ALA A 167 -16.49 25.07 0.52
N PRO A 168 -16.18 26.36 0.31
CA PRO A 168 -16.86 27.16 -0.70
C PRO A 168 -16.50 26.71 -2.12
N TRP A 169 -17.46 26.83 -3.03
CA TRP A 169 -17.25 26.60 -4.46
C TRP A 169 -16.61 27.80 -5.14
N GLN A 170 -15.70 27.54 -6.08
CA GLN A 170 -14.99 28.53 -6.86
C GLN A 170 -15.28 28.36 -8.34
N VAL A 171 -15.56 29.49 -9.00
CA VAL A 171 -15.62 29.60 -10.47
C VAL A 171 -14.23 29.38 -11.06
N CYS A 172 -14.10 28.54 -12.08
CA CYS A 172 -12.85 28.42 -12.83
C CYS A 172 -12.59 29.68 -13.66
N SER A 173 -11.56 30.43 -13.28
CA SER A 173 -11.05 31.60 -13.98
C SER A 173 -9.51 31.63 -13.90
N PRO A 174 -8.83 32.51 -14.66
CA PRO A 174 -7.39 32.69 -14.51
C PRO A 174 -6.93 33.01 -13.08
N GLU A 175 -7.79 33.62 -12.25
CA GLU A 175 -7.48 33.97 -10.86
C GLU A 175 -7.54 32.78 -9.90
N THR A 176 -8.37 31.77 -10.19
CA THR A 176 -8.67 30.67 -9.26
C THR A 176 -8.05 29.34 -9.65
N VAL A 177 -7.97 29.05 -10.96
CA VAL A 177 -7.62 27.72 -11.49
C VAL A 177 -6.26 27.22 -11.00
N GLY A 178 -5.32 28.14 -10.73
CA GLY A 178 -4.00 27.82 -10.22
C GLY A 178 -4.03 26.97 -8.93
N GLN A 179 -5.09 27.10 -8.11
CA GLN A 179 -5.25 26.33 -6.86
C GLN A 179 -6.07 25.04 -7.01
N PHE A 180 -6.65 24.77 -8.17
CA PHE A 180 -7.48 23.58 -8.39
C PHE A 180 -6.61 22.31 -8.40
N THR A 181 -7.22 21.16 -8.09
CA THR A 181 -6.56 19.86 -8.37
C THR A 181 -6.29 19.77 -9.86
N ALA A 182 -5.04 19.52 -10.24
CA ALA A 182 -4.63 19.49 -11.64
C ALA A 182 -5.26 18.31 -12.38
N ALA A 183 -5.18 17.09 -11.81
CA ALA A 183 -5.77 15.91 -12.43
C ALA A 183 -7.29 16.08 -12.63
N GLY A 184 -8.00 16.56 -11.61
CA GLY A 184 -9.43 16.84 -11.70
C GLY A 184 -9.76 17.98 -12.68
N TYR A 185 -8.99 19.06 -12.70
CA TYR A 185 -9.19 20.18 -13.62
C TYR A 185 -9.02 19.76 -15.08
N PHE A 186 -7.93 19.05 -15.42
CA PHE A 186 -7.70 18.60 -16.78
C PHE A 186 -8.74 17.58 -17.25
N MET A 187 -9.23 16.72 -16.34
CA MET A 187 -10.39 15.87 -16.60
C MET A 187 -11.65 16.70 -16.88
N ALA A 188 -11.99 17.64 -16.00
CA ALA A 188 -13.17 18.49 -16.15
C ALA A 188 -13.15 19.29 -17.45
N ARG A 189 -11.99 19.86 -17.82
CA ARG A 189 -11.83 20.62 -19.05
C ARG A 189 -12.09 19.75 -20.29
N ARG A 190 -11.53 18.54 -20.33
CA ARG A 190 -11.75 17.59 -21.43
C ARG A 190 -13.22 17.16 -21.52
N LEU A 191 -13.85 16.83 -20.39
CA LEU A 191 -15.27 16.48 -20.33
C LEU A 191 -16.17 17.63 -20.75
N HIS A 192 -15.92 18.83 -20.24
CA HIS A 192 -16.70 20.02 -20.59
C HIS A 192 -16.62 20.32 -22.10
N GLN A 193 -15.44 20.21 -22.70
CA GLN A 193 -15.26 20.39 -24.15
C GLN A 193 -16.02 19.36 -24.99
N GLU A 194 -16.09 18.11 -24.54
CA GLU A 194 -16.74 17.03 -25.29
C GLU A 194 -18.26 17.00 -25.09
N LEU A 195 -18.71 17.26 -23.87
CA LEU A 195 -20.11 17.11 -23.46
C LEU A 195 -20.89 18.43 -23.49
N ASN A 196 -20.20 19.57 -23.42
CA ASN A 196 -20.79 20.91 -23.30
C ASN A 196 -21.77 21.03 -22.12
N VAL A 197 -21.40 20.45 -20.97
CA VAL A 197 -22.17 20.50 -19.71
C VAL A 197 -21.32 21.09 -18.58
N PRO A 198 -21.91 21.74 -17.57
CA PRO A 198 -21.18 22.16 -16.38
C PRO A 198 -20.52 21.00 -15.65
N ILE A 199 -19.34 21.24 -15.04
CA ILE A 199 -18.59 20.23 -14.30
C ILE A 199 -18.25 20.76 -12.89
N GLY A 200 -18.70 20.05 -11.86
CA GLY A 200 -18.32 20.26 -10.46
C GLY A 200 -17.24 19.29 -10.01
N LEU A 201 -16.19 19.82 -9.39
CA LEU A 201 -15.09 19.04 -8.83
C LEU A 201 -15.08 19.16 -7.30
N VAL A 202 -15.31 18.05 -6.63
CA VAL A 202 -15.24 17.94 -5.16
C VAL A 202 -13.87 17.41 -4.78
N ASN A 203 -12.92 18.28 -4.42
CA ASN A 203 -11.55 17.86 -4.10
C ASN A 203 -11.40 17.54 -2.60
N SER A 204 -11.40 16.26 -2.27
CA SER A 204 -11.12 15.72 -0.95
C SER A 204 -9.83 14.90 -0.98
N SER A 205 -8.69 15.59 -0.85
CA SER A 205 -7.35 14.97 -0.94
C SER A 205 -6.37 15.51 0.10
N TRP A 206 -5.44 14.66 0.53
CA TRP A 206 -4.41 15.01 1.51
C TRP A 206 -3.12 14.21 1.30
N GLY A 207 -2.03 14.89 0.97
CA GLY A 207 -0.69 14.30 0.80
C GLY A 207 -0.18 13.44 1.98
N GLY A 208 0.58 12.39 1.65
CA GLY A 208 1.20 11.49 2.63
C GLY A 208 0.26 10.49 3.30
N THR A 209 -1.00 10.42 2.86
CA THR A 209 -2.00 9.51 3.44
C THR A 209 -2.01 8.16 2.73
N ARG A 210 -2.21 7.11 3.53
CA ARG A 210 -2.51 5.77 3.03
C ARG A 210 -4.00 5.67 2.64
N ILE A 211 -4.46 4.53 2.14
CA ILE A 211 -5.86 4.28 1.74
C ILE A 211 -6.83 4.04 2.91
N GLU A 212 -6.34 3.48 4.01
CA GLU A 212 -7.13 3.07 5.18
C GLU A 212 -7.87 4.24 5.86
N PRO A 213 -7.27 5.44 6.05
CA PRO A 213 -7.97 6.59 6.61
C PRO A 213 -9.20 7.01 5.82
N TRP A 214 -9.22 6.78 4.51
CA TRP A 214 -10.32 7.15 3.61
C TRP A 214 -11.42 6.10 3.54
N THR A 215 -11.20 4.93 4.13
CA THR A 215 -12.10 3.79 4.04
C THR A 215 -13.10 3.80 5.22
N PRO A 216 -14.41 3.76 4.95
CA PRO A 216 -15.42 3.66 6.01
C PRO A 216 -15.36 2.30 6.69
N PRO A 217 -15.87 2.16 7.94
CA PRO A 217 -15.85 0.88 8.66
C PRO A 217 -16.42 -0.28 7.86
N VAL A 218 -17.59 -0.07 7.23
CA VAL A 218 -18.28 -1.06 6.38
C VAL A 218 -17.45 -1.55 5.19
N GLY A 219 -16.44 -0.79 4.76
CA GLY A 219 -15.54 -1.21 3.69
C GLY A 219 -14.60 -2.33 4.12
N PHE A 220 -14.17 -2.34 5.39
CA PHE A 220 -13.30 -3.41 5.92
C PHE A 220 -14.08 -4.68 6.27
N GLU A 221 -15.38 -4.55 6.55
CA GLU A 221 -16.26 -5.66 6.88
C GLU A 221 -16.36 -6.65 5.71
N GLY A 222 -16.00 -7.93 5.95
CA GLY A 222 -16.12 -8.99 4.95
C GLY A 222 -14.94 -9.13 3.98
N VAL A 223 -13.86 -8.36 4.15
CA VAL A 223 -12.60 -8.54 3.43
C VAL A 223 -11.62 -9.29 4.34
N GLU A 224 -11.46 -10.60 4.10
CA GLU A 224 -10.68 -11.50 4.97
C GLU A 224 -9.24 -11.01 5.18
N GLU A 225 -8.59 -10.50 4.13
CA GLU A 225 -7.23 -9.97 4.17
C GLU A 225 -7.10 -8.73 5.07
N LEU A 226 -8.22 -8.08 5.44
CA LEU A 226 -8.28 -6.87 6.25
C LEU A 226 -8.95 -7.09 7.61
N LYS A 227 -9.18 -8.35 8.01
CA LYS A 227 -9.77 -8.75 9.29
C LYS A 227 -9.20 -7.96 10.48
N ASP A 228 -7.88 -7.89 10.61
CA ASP A 228 -7.23 -7.23 11.76
C ASP A 228 -7.52 -5.73 11.78
N ILE A 229 -7.63 -5.09 10.61
CA ILE A 229 -8.02 -3.68 10.50
C ILE A 229 -9.50 -3.54 10.87
N SER A 230 -10.37 -4.41 10.36
CA SER A 230 -11.81 -4.41 10.67
C SER A 230 -12.08 -4.56 12.17
N GLU A 231 -11.44 -5.54 12.82
CA GLU A 231 -11.54 -5.76 14.27
C GLU A 231 -11.03 -4.55 15.04
N SER A 232 -9.90 -3.97 14.62
CA SER A 232 -9.31 -2.79 15.25
C SER A 232 -10.20 -1.54 15.12
N VAL A 233 -10.83 -1.34 13.95
CA VAL A 233 -11.76 -0.24 13.68
C VAL A 233 -13.04 -0.42 14.49
N THR A 234 -13.66 -1.60 14.45
CA THR A 234 -14.91 -1.87 15.16
C THR A 234 -14.73 -1.72 16.67
N GLN A 235 -13.66 -2.24 17.26
CA GLN A 235 -13.35 -2.06 18.70
C GLN A 235 -13.21 -0.61 19.14
N ARG A 236 -12.91 0.32 18.22
CA ARG A 236 -12.72 1.77 18.46
C ARG A 236 -13.89 2.64 18.02
N THR A 237 -14.89 2.05 17.37
CA THR A 237 -16.02 2.80 16.80
C THR A 237 -17.19 2.82 17.78
N PRO A 238 -17.60 3.98 18.32
CA PRO A 238 -18.77 4.07 19.17
C PRO A 238 -20.03 3.53 18.47
N GLY A 239 -20.82 2.75 19.21
CA GLY A 239 -22.04 2.10 18.71
C GLY A 239 -21.83 0.73 18.07
N SER A 240 -20.57 0.26 17.94
CA SER A 240 -20.31 -1.13 17.55
C SER A 240 -20.46 -2.07 18.75
N GLU A 241 -20.85 -3.32 18.50
CA GLU A 241 -20.97 -4.34 19.56
C GLU A 241 -19.65 -4.61 20.29
N PRO A 242 -18.48 -4.75 19.61
CA PRO A 242 -17.19 -4.88 20.28
C PRO A 242 -16.82 -3.69 21.17
N PHE A 243 -17.03 -2.46 20.70
CA PHE A 243 -16.76 -1.25 21.47
C PHE A 243 -17.67 -1.19 22.71
N GLU A 244 -18.97 -1.39 22.52
CA GLU A 244 -19.95 -1.34 23.62
C GLU A 244 -19.70 -2.41 24.67
N SER A 245 -19.34 -3.62 24.25
CA SER A 245 -19.03 -4.73 25.14
C SER A 245 -17.79 -4.43 26.00
N ALA A 246 -16.71 -3.98 25.36
CA ALA A 246 -15.47 -3.60 26.04
C ALA A 246 -15.70 -2.41 27.00
N LEU A 247 -16.46 -1.39 26.57
CA LEU A 247 -16.79 -0.24 27.42
C LEU A 247 -17.65 -0.65 28.62
N ARG A 248 -18.68 -1.49 28.42
CA ARG A 248 -19.50 -2.04 29.52
C ARG A 248 -18.64 -2.82 30.52
N GLY A 249 -17.71 -3.65 30.05
CA GLY A 249 -16.77 -4.37 30.90
C GLY A 249 -15.87 -3.44 31.72
N HIS A 250 -15.31 -2.40 31.09
CA HIS A 250 -14.49 -1.41 31.78
C HIS A 250 -15.29 -0.58 32.80
N LEU A 251 -16.52 -0.21 32.46
CA LEU A 251 -17.42 0.47 33.40
C LEU A 251 -17.73 -0.42 34.62
N GLN A 252 -17.95 -1.72 34.41
CA GLN A 252 -18.19 -2.68 35.49
C GLN A 252 -16.97 -2.83 36.41
N SER A 253 -15.77 -3.01 35.84
CA SER A 253 -14.54 -3.15 36.63
C SER A 253 -14.20 -1.87 37.38
N THR A 254 -14.41 -0.70 36.77
CA THR A 254 -14.22 0.61 37.38
C THR A 254 -15.18 0.82 38.55
N LYS A 255 -16.47 0.51 38.38
CA LYS A 255 -17.46 0.56 39.47
C LYS A 255 -17.07 -0.36 40.64
N ALA A 256 -16.61 -1.58 40.35
CA ALA A 256 -16.15 -2.50 41.37
C ALA A 256 -14.89 -2.00 42.10
N TRP A 257 -13.97 -1.35 41.38
CA TRP A 257 -12.80 -0.72 41.98
C TRP A 257 -13.17 0.46 42.87
N VAL A 258 -14.07 1.36 42.43
CA VAL A 258 -14.53 2.51 43.23
C VAL A 258 -15.09 2.04 44.57
N ALA A 259 -15.92 1.00 44.58
CA ALA A 259 -16.44 0.44 45.83
C ALA A 259 -15.33 -0.08 46.78
N LYS A 260 -14.27 -0.71 46.23
CA LYS A 260 -13.10 -1.13 47.01
C LYS A 260 -12.28 0.05 47.52
N ALA A 261 -12.11 1.09 46.69
CA ALA A 261 -11.37 2.29 47.04
C ALA A 261 -12.06 3.08 48.16
N GLU A 262 -13.39 3.23 48.11
CA GLU A 262 -14.18 3.83 49.19
C GLU A 262 -14.02 3.05 50.50
N ALA A 263 -14.05 1.71 50.45
CA ALA A 263 -13.86 0.87 51.62
C ALA A 263 -12.43 0.96 52.19
N ALA A 264 -11.41 1.06 51.33
CA ALA A 264 -10.02 1.22 51.74
C ALA A 264 -9.76 2.60 52.35
N LEU A 265 -10.35 3.66 51.77
CA LEU A 265 -10.30 5.02 52.29
C LEU A 265 -10.89 5.11 53.70
N ALA A 266 -12.06 4.49 53.94
CA ALA A 266 -12.69 4.46 55.25
C ALA A 266 -11.84 3.75 56.32
N LYS A 267 -10.96 2.84 55.92
CA LYS A 267 -10.10 2.04 56.81
C LYS A 267 -8.65 2.52 56.88
N ASN A 268 -8.28 3.57 56.13
CA ASN A 268 -6.90 4.01 55.95
C ASN A 268 -5.96 2.88 55.49
N THR A 269 -6.43 2.01 54.60
CA THR A 269 -5.63 0.89 54.06
C THR A 269 -5.19 1.15 52.62
N PHE A 270 -4.15 0.44 52.18
CA PHE A 270 -3.69 0.45 50.80
C PHE A 270 -4.78 -0.03 49.82
N ILE A 271 -4.77 0.50 48.61
CA ILE A 271 -5.66 0.14 47.50
C ILE A 271 -4.84 -0.02 46.22
N GLU A 272 -5.14 -1.07 45.45
CA GLU A 272 -4.55 -1.28 44.13
C GLU A 272 -4.95 -0.15 43.15
N PRO A 273 -4.15 0.13 42.11
CA PRO A 273 -4.51 1.12 41.08
C PRO A 273 -5.87 0.84 40.41
N ALA A 274 -6.51 1.91 39.93
CA ALA A 274 -7.74 1.79 39.14
C ALA A 274 -7.49 0.97 37.85
N PRO A 275 -8.50 0.25 37.34
CA PRO A 275 -8.40 -0.40 36.04
C PRO A 275 -7.97 0.61 34.97
N ALA A 276 -6.93 0.28 34.20
CA ALA A 276 -6.50 1.12 33.08
C ALA A 276 -7.59 1.21 32.01
N TYR A 277 -7.71 2.38 31.37
CA TYR A 277 -8.61 2.53 30.22
C TYR A 277 -8.14 1.62 29.09
N PRO A 278 -9.00 0.75 28.52
CA PRO A 278 -8.59 -0.18 27.48
C PRO A 278 -8.06 0.56 26.24
N SER A 279 -6.86 0.21 25.78
CA SER A 279 -6.26 0.79 24.57
C SER A 279 -7.05 0.48 23.29
N SER A 280 -7.87 -0.57 23.31
CA SER A 280 -8.83 -0.90 22.25
C SER A 280 -9.99 0.09 22.16
N LEU A 281 -10.30 0.84 23.22
CA LEU A 281 -11.33 1.88 23.24
C LEU A 281 -10.77 3.29 22.97
N THR A 282 -9.46 3.43 22.80
CA THR A 282 -8.84 4.72 22.47
C THR A 282 -9.06 5.00 20.99
N PRO A 283 -9.72 6.12 20.64
CA PRO A 283 -10.09 6.40 19.26
C PRO A 283 -8.88 6.72 18.39
N PHE A 284 -9.03 6.49 17.08
CA PHE A 284 -8.09 6.97 16.09
C PHE A 284 -8.27 8.48 15.86
N THR A 285 -7.18 9.23 15.87
CA THR A 285 -7.21 10.71 15.76
C THR A 285 -6.29 11.25 14.68
N SER A 286 -5.33 10.46 14.21
CA SER A 286 -4.39 10.87 13.16
C SER A 286 -4.94 10.63 11.76
N HIS A 287 -4.62 11.53 10.83
CA HIS A 287 -4.89 11.40 9.38
C HIS A 287 -4.25 10.16 8.71
N GLY A 288 -3.33 9.47 9.40
CA GLY A 288 -2.75 8.20 8.93
C GLY A 288 -3.43 6.94 9.49
N GLN A 289 -4.39 7.08 10.40
CA GLN A 289 -5.09 5.95 11.02
C GLN A 289 -6.41 5.63 10.29
N PRO A 290 -6.87 4.37 10.30
CA PRO A 290 -8.07 3.95 9.57
C PRO A 290 -9.30 4.82 9.86
N THR A 291 -10.11 5.04 8.82
CA THR A 291 -11.41 5.72 8.88
C THR A 291 -11.40 7.22 9.26
N THR A 292 -10.30 7.78 9.77
CA THR A 292 -10.30 9.16 10.29
C THR A 292 -10.56 10.24 9.22
N LEU A 293 -10.06 10.03 8.00
CA LEU A 293 -10.30 10.95 6.88
C LEU A 293 -11.64 10.71 6.20
N TYR A 294 -12.11 9.47 6.18
CA TYR A 294 -13.50 9.18 5.81
C TYR A 294 -14.43 10.01 6.69
N ASN A 295 -14.27 9.89 8.00
CA ASN A 295 -15.11 10.55 8.98
C ASN A 295 -15.13 12.08 8.85
N GLY A 296 -13.97 12.71 8.69
CA GLY A 296 -13.90 14.18 8.68
C GLY A 296 -13.97 14.84 7.29
N MET A 297 -13.69 14.11 6.21
CA MET A 297 -13.56 14.69 4.86
C MET A 297 -14.45 14.04 3.79
N ILE A 298 -15.00 12.85 4.03
CA ILE A 298 -15.84 12.13 3.06
C ILE A 298 -17.26 11.98 3.56
N HIS A 299 -17.46 11.61 4.82
CA HIS A 299 -18.77 11.44 5.45
C HIS A 299 -19.69 12.66 5.28
N PRO A 300 -19.22 13.92 5.43
CA PRO A 300 -20.07 15.09 5.20
C PRO A 300 -20.69 15.15 3.79
N LEU A 301 -20.11 14.45 2.81
CA LEU A 301 -20.46 14.52 1.39
C LEU A 301 -21.35 13.38 0.91
N ILE A 302 -21.58 12.33 1.70
CA ILE A 302 -22.18 11.06 1.23
C ILE A 302 -23.62 11.20 0.75
N HIS A 303 -24.30 12.29 1.10
CA HIS A 303 -25.65 12.59 0.61
C HIS A 303 -25.66 13.41 -0.69
N MET A 304 -24.51 13.95 -1.11
CA MET A 304 -24.37 14.66 -2.39
C MET A 304 -24.33 13.63 -3.52
N PRO A 305 -25.32 13.62 -4.44
CA PRO A 305 -25.24 12.76 -5.60
C PRO A 305 -24.03 13.15 -6.45
N ILE A 306 -23.28 12.15 -6.90
CA ILE A 306 -22.11 12.32 -7.77
C ILE A 306 -22.27 11.47 -9.04
N ARG A 307 -21.59 11.83 -10.12
CA ARG A 307 -21.46 10.94 -11.28
C ARG A 307 -20.56 9.78 -10.92
N GLY A 308 -19.38 10.06 -10.37
CA GLY A 308 -18.36 9.09 -10.01
C GLY A 308 -17.21 9.69 -9.22
N ALA A 309 -16.17 8.90 -8.99
CA ALA A 309 -14.97 9.31 -8.26
C ALA A 309 -13.70 9.05 -9.07
N ILE A 310 -12.71 9.93 -8.89
CA ILE A 310 -11.34 9.72 -9.32
C ILE A 310 -10.40 9.61 -8.13
N TRP A 311 -9.47 8.65 -8.20
CA TRP A 311 -8.58 8.29 -7.11
C TRP A 311 -7.12 8.28 -7.55
N TYR A 312 -6.28 9.12 -6.93
CA TYR A 312 -4.85 9.14 -7.20
C TYR A 312 -4.06 9.02 -5.89
N GLN A 313 -3.75 7.77 -5.56
CA GLN A 313 -3.05 7.37 -4.35
C GLN A 313 -2.36 6.03 -4.55
N GLY A 314 -1.32 5.81 -3.76
CA GLY A 314 -0.67 4.50 -3.62
C GLY A 314 0.75 4.61 -3.10
N GLU A 315 1.37 5.79 -3.19
CA GLU A 315 2.77 5.98 -2.84
C GLU A 315 3.03 5.73 -1.34
N ALA A 316 2.06 5.99 -0.46
CA ALA A 316 2.17 5.66 0.96
C ALA A 316 1.92 4.16 1.27
N ASN A 317 1.40 3.40 0.30
CA ASN A 317 1.10 1.96 0.40
C ASN A 317 2.00 1.10 -0.53
N HIS A 318 2.98 1.67 -1.23
CA HIS A 318 3.72 1.01 -2.32
C HIS A 318 4.38 -0.34 -1.97
N ARG A 319 4.59 -0.63 -0.67
CA ARG A 319 5.20 -1.89 -0.20
C ARG A 319 4.19 -3.03 0.03
N GLU A 320 2.90 -2.78 -0.14
CA GLU A 320 1.86 -3.71 0.31
C GLU A 320 1.53 -4.84 -0.68
N GLY A 321 1.97 -4.73 -1.94
CA GLY A 321 1.60 -5.69 -2.98
C GLY A 321 0.08 -5.92 -3.03
N MET A 322 -0.34 -7.18 -3.15
CA MET A 322 -1.75 -7.58 -3.32
C MET A 322 -2.68 -7.19 -2.16
N LEU A 323 -2.15 -6.91 -0.96
CA LEU A 323 -2.95 -6.36 0.13
C LEU A 323 -3.60 -5.02 -0.26
N TYR A 324 -2.97 -4.25 -1.15
CA TYR A 324 -3.54 -3.03 -1.69
C TYR A 324 -4.80 -3.28 -2.53
N THR A 325 -4.89 -4.39 -3.25
CA THR A 325 -6.10 -4.77 -4.01
C THR A 325 -7.29 -4.99 -3.07
N ALA A 326 -7.07 -5.67 -1.94
CA ALA A 326 -8.09 -5.84 -0.90
C ALA A 326 -8.53 -4.48 -0.32
N LYS A 327 -7.60 -3.55 -0.10
CA LYS A 327 -7.91 -2.19 0.37
C LYS A 327 -8.65 -1.35 -0.65
N MET A 328 -8.33 -1.48 -1.93
CA MET A 328 -9.08 -0.84 -3.02
C MET A 328 -10.52 -1.34 -3.05
N ARG A 329 -10.75 -2.65 -2.89
CA ARG A 329 -12.11 -3.22 -2.74
C ARG A 329 -12.84 -2.59 -1.57
N ALA A 330 -12.21 -2.60 -0.39
CA ALA A 330 -12.78 -2.01 0.82
C ALA A 330 -13.15 -0.53 0.67
N LEU A 331 -12.27 0.28 0.06
CA LEU A 331 -12.53 1.70 -0.21
C LEU A 331 -13.73 1.87 -1.15
N ILE A 332 -13.71 1.23 -2.31
CA ILE A 332 -14.68 1.43 -3.39
C ILE A 332 -16.06 0.93 -2.98
N GLU A 333 -16.15 -0.29 -2.46
CA GLU A 333 -17.42 -0.87 -2.02
C GLU A 333 -17.94 -0.17 -0.78
N GLY A 334 -17.05 0.21 0.14
CA GLY A 334 -17.40 1.02 1.31
C GLY A 334 -18.00 2.37 0.92
N TRP A 335 -17.41 3.09 -0.03
CA TRP A 335 -17.98 4.35 -0.52
C TRP A 335 -19.30 4.14 -1.26
N ARG A 336 -19.41 3.13 -2.13
CA ARG A 336 -20.67 2.80 -2.81
C ARG A 336 -21.79 2.48 -1.82
N ALA A 337 -21.48 1.74 -0.74
CA ALA A 337 -22.42 1.45 0.33
C ALA A 337 -22.87 2.72 1.07
N LYS A 338 -21.96 3.67 1.32
CA LYS A 338 -22.27 4.91 2.05
C LYS A 338 -23.00 5.95 1.22
N TRP A 339 -22.67 6.11 -0.05
CA TRP A 339 -23.42 6.96 -0.98
C TRP A 339 -24.81 6.40 -1.31
N ASN A 340 -24.93 5.07 -1.33
CA ASN A 340 -26.17 4.36 -1.62
C ASN A 340 -26.84 4.83 -2.94
N GLN A 341 -26.05 5.01 -3.99
CA GLN A 341 -26.51 5.45 -5.32
C GLN A 341 -26.23 4.43 -6.43
N GLY A 342 -25.94 3.19 -6.04
CA GLY A 342 -25.50 2.11 -6.92
C GLY A 342 -23.99 2.16 -7.22
N PRO A 343 -23.51 1.30 -8.14
CA PRO A 343 -22.09 1.16 -8.45
C PRO A 343 -21.61 2.29 -9.36
N PHE A 344 -21.46 3.50 -8.83
CA PHE A 344 -20.95 4.63 -9.59
C PHE A 344 -19.52 4.37 -10.13
N PRO A 345 -19.13 5.00 -11.26
CA PRO A 345 -17.82 4.83 -11.86
C PRO A 345 -16.70 5.28 -10.92
N PHE A 346 -15.63 4.49 -10.87
CA PHE A 346 -14.48 4.76 -10.04
C PHE A 346 -13.18 4.59 -10.84
N TYR A 347 -12.57 5.71 -11.22
CA TYR A 347 -11.35 5.70 -12.03
C TYR A 347 -10.13 6.03 -11.18
N PHE A 348 -9.08 5.24 -11.28
CA PHE A 348 -7.89 5.43 -10.46
C PHE A 348 -6.62 5.52 -11.31
N VAL A 349 -5.57 6.05 -10.71
CA VAL A 349 -4.30 6.30 -11.40
C VAL A 349 -3.22 5.42 -10.82
N GLN A 350 -2.57 4.63 -11.67
CA GLN A 350 -1.35 3.90 -11.33
C GLN A 350 -0.28 4.89 -10.88
N ILE A 351 0.40 4.62 -9.76
CA ILE A 351 1.48 5.51 -9.31
C ILE A 351 2.65 5.46 -10.29
N ALA A 352 3.35 6.58 -10.44
CA ALA A 352 4.43 6.68 -11.41
C ALA A 352 5.70 5.95 -10.93
N PRO A 353 6.57 5.51 -11.86
CA PRO A 353 7.95 5.14 -11.58
C PRO A 353 8.66 6.17 -10.69
N TYR A 354 9.36 5.70 -9.66
CA TYR A 354 10.09 6.55 -8.73
C TYR A 354 11.23 5.81 -8.05
N HIS A 355 12.34 6.53 -7.84
CA HIS A 355 13.51 6.03 -7.17
C HIS A 355 13.33 5.98 -5.64
N TYR A 356 12.71 4.90 -5.15
CA TYR A 356 12.58 4.58 -3.72
C TYR A 356 13.92 4.11 -3.11
N GLY A 357 14.97 4.94 -3.16
CA GLY A 357 16.29 4.67 -2.56
C GLY A 357 16.81 3.26 -2.85
N ASP A 358 17.22 2.55 -1.79
CA ASP A 358 17.78 1.20 -1.85
C ASP A 358 16.73 0.07 -1.87
N GLU A 359 15.44 0.39 -1.98
CA GLU A 359 14.39 -0.64 -2.04
C GLU A 359 14.51 -1.50 -3.30
N SER A 360 14.01 -2.74 -3.24
CA SER A 360 14.00 -3.69 -4.37
C SER A 360 13.45 -3.04 -5.64
N GLY A 361 14.10 -3.26 -6.79
CA GLY A 361 13.60 -2.80 -8.09
C GLY A 361 12.15 -3.29 -8.33
N SER A 362 11.82 -4.49 -7.90
CA SER A 362 10.46 -5.05 -8.09
C SER A 362 9.36 -4.47 -7.18
N VAL A 363 9.68 -3.56 -6.24
CA VAL A 363 8.70 -3.05 -5.26
C VAL A 363 7.48 -2.42 -5.93
N LEU A 364 7.70 -1.58 -6.93
CA LEU A 364 6.60 -0.97 -7.69
C LEU A 364 5.97 -1.92 -8.68
N ALA A 365 6.73 -2.84 -9.28
CA ALA A 365 6.16 -3.84 -10.18
C ALA A 365 5.06 -4.67 -9.50
N LYS A 366 5.34 -5.15 -8.27
CA LYS A 366 4.35 -5.85 -7.42
C LYS A 366 3.17 -4.96 -7.04
N PHE A 367 3.43 -3.70 -6.74
CA PHE A 367 2.37 -2.76 -6.38
C PHE A 367 1.48 -2.39 -7.58
N TRP A 368 2.05 -2.21 -8.76
CA TRP A 368 1.33 -1.94 -10.00
C TRP A 368 0.48 -3.14 -10.43
N GLU A 369 0.95 -4.38 -10.22
CA GLU A 369 0.10 -5.56 -10.37
C GLU A 369 -1.10 -5.51 -9.41
N ALA A 370 -0.90 -5.09 -8.16
CA ALA A 370 -1.99 -4.95 -7.21
C ALA A 370 -2.99 -3.84 -7.58
N GLN A 371 -2.50 -2.71 -8.12
CA GLN A 371 -3.36 -1.67 -8.70
C GLN A 371 -4.13 -2.20 -9.92
N THR A 372 -3.47 -2.94 -10.81
CA THR A 372 -4.11 -3.55 -11.99
C THR A 372 -5.18 -4.56 -11.59
N ALA A 373 -4.92 -5.39 -10.57
CA ALA A 373 -5.88 -6.38 -10.08
C ALA A 373 -7.17 -5.74 -9.51
N ALA A 374 -7.12 -4.48 -9.08
CA ALA A 374 -8.31 -3.75 -8.64
C ALA A 374 -9.31 -3.49 -9.79
N LEU A 375 -8.91 -3.63 -11.06
CA LEU A 375 -9.81 -3.58 -12.22
C LEU A 375 -10.85 -4.71 -12.24
N ALA A 376 -10.67 -5.76 -11.43
CA ALA A 376 -11.69 -6.78 -11.24
C ALA A 376 -12.94 -6.24 -10.51
N ILE A 377 -12.84 -5.10 -9.82
CA ILE A 377 -13.98 -4.43 -9.19
C ILE A 377 -14.85 -3.80 -10.29
N PRO A 378 -16.18 -4.06 -10.34
CA PRO A 378 -17.04 -3.54 -11.39
C PRO A 378 -17.04 -2.01 -11.49
N ASN A 379 -17.26 -1.49 -12.71
CA ASN A 379 -17.32 -0.05 -13.03
C ASN A 379 -16.06 0.70 -12.55
N THR A 380 -14.89 0.11 -12.83
CA THR A 380 -13.59 0.73 -12.57
C THR A 380 -12.76 0.84 -13.84
N GLY A 381 -11.78 1.73 -13.80
CA GLY A 381 -10.80 1.92 -14.87
C GLY A 381 -9.52 2.51 -14.29
N MET A 382 -8.38 2.22 -14.93
CA MET A 382 -7.07 2.62 -14.46
C MET A 382 -6.33 3.42 -15.52
N VAL A 383 -5.75 4.55 -15.12
CA VAL A 383 -4.79 5.32 -15.91
C VAL A 383 -3.38 4.84 -15.60
N VAL A 384 -2.68 4.36 -16.62
CA VAL A 384 -1.25 4.02 -16.55
C VAL A 384 -0.42 5.31 -16.76
N THR A 385 0.69 5.46 -16.03
CA THR A 385 1.48 6.71 -15.99
C THR A 385 3.00 6.53 -16.17
N ASN A 386 3.48 5.32 -16.44
CA ASN A 386 4.90 5.02 -16.58
C ASN A 386 5.59 5.70 -17.79
N ASP A 387 4.83 6.32 -18.68
CA ASP A 387 5.33 7.07 -19.84
C ASP A 387 5.41 8.59 -19.63
N ILE A 388 4.83 9.09 -18.53
CA ILE A 388 4.76 10.52 -18.17
C ILE A 388 5.33 10.74 -16.77
N ALA A 389 6.22 9.85 -16.34
CA ALA A 389 6.87 9.83 -15.05
C ALA A 389 8.04 10.81 -15.01
N THR A 390 8.61 10.96 -13.82
CA THR A 390 9.91 11.59 -13.63
C THR A 390 10.56 10.81 -12.51
N VAL A 391 11.46 9.86 -12.83
CA VAL A 391 11.94 8.87 -11.85
C VAL A 391 12.56 9.45 -10.57
N ASN A 392 12.99 10.70 -10.60
CA ASN A 392 13.54 11.42 -9.44
C ASN A 392 12.53 12.34 -8.73
N ASP A 393 11.29 12.42 -9.21
CA ASP A 393 10.21 13.22 -8.65
C ASP A 393 8.96 12.36 -8.46
N ILE A 394 8.60 12.14 -7.19
CA ILE A 394 7.43 11.36 -6.81
C ILE A 394 6.11 12.05 -7.21
N HIS A 395 6.17 13.32 -7.63
CA HIS A 395 5.03 14.09 -8.12
C HIS A 395 5.22 14.55 -9.58
N PRO A 396 5.14 13.65 -10.59
CA PRO A 396 5.38 14.03 -11.98
C PRO A 396 4.47 15.18 -12.43
N PRO A 397 5.01 16.26 -13.04
CA PRO A 397 4.27 17.49 -13.28
C PRO A 397 3.29 17.43 -14.46
N ASN A 398 3.36 16.40 -15.32
CA ASN A 398 2.41 16.20 -16.42
C ASN A 398 1.07 15.64 -15.89
N LYS A 399 0.24 16.51 -15.32
CA LYS A 399 -1.12 16.16 -14.89
C LYS A 399 -2.17 16.30 -15.99
N GLN A 400 -1.79 16.92 -17.11
CA GLN A 400 -2.59 17.07 -18.31
C GLN A 400 -2.99 15.71 -18.87
N ASP A 401 -2.00 14.85 -19.11
CA ASP A 401 -2.26 13.52 -19.66
C ASP A 401 -2.98 12.62 -18.67
N VAL A 402 -2.71 12.77 -17.36
CA VAL A 402 -3.47 12.06 -16.32
C VAL A 402 -4.95 12.44 -16.38
N GLY A 403 -5.27 13.74 -16.34
CA GLY A 403 -6.65 14.21 -16.39
C GLY A 403 -7.35 13.89 -17.72
N LYS A 404 -6.64 13.99 -18.84
CA LYS A 404 -7.15 13.58 -20.15
C LYS A 404 -7.51 12.10 -20.18
N ARG A 405 -6.63 11.22 -19.70
CA ARG A 405 -6.87 9.77 -19.67
C ARG A 405 -8.04 9.40 -18.73
N LEU A 406 -8.17 10.08 -17.59
CA LEU A 406 -9.34 9.92 -16.71
C LEU A 406 -10.64 10.35 -17.40
N ALA A 407 -10.63 11.47 -18.12
CA ALA A 407 -11.78 11.91 -18.90
C ALA A 407 -12.10 10.93 -20.04
N ASP A 408 -11.10 10.42 -20.75
CA ASP A 408 -11.31 9.47 -21.85
C ASP A 408 -11.93 8.16 -21.34
N LEU A 409 -11.54 7.68 -20.15
CA LEU A 409 -12.21 6.54 -19.49
C LEU A 409 -13.69 6.85 -19.22
N ALA A 410 -14.00 8.01 -18.64
CA ALA A 410 -15.37 8.41 -18.37
C ALA A 410 -16.19 8.56 -19.68
N LEU A 411 -15.63 9.20 -20.71
CA LEU A 411 -16.26 9.37 -22.01
C LEU A 411 -16.62 8.01 -22.65
N HIS A 412 -15.71 7.05 -22.58
CA HIS A 412 -15.90 5.72 -23.12
C HIS A 412 -17.02 4.94 -22.39
N HIS A 413 -16.97 4.88 -21.06
CA HIS A 413 -17.87 4.02 -20.27
C HIS A 413 -19.20 4.68 -19.92
N ASP A 414 -19.21 5.98 -19.66
CA ASP A 414 -20.34 6.66 -19.03
C ASP A 414 -21.10 7.57 -19.99
N TYR A 415 -20.48 7.99 -21.10
CA TYR A 415 -21.05 8.95 -22.05
C TYR A 415 -21.14 8.42 -23.48
N GLY A 416 -21.07 7.09 -23.65
CA GLY A 416 -21.35 6.42 -24.92
C GLY A 416 -20.32 6.66 -26.03
N LYS A 417 -19.13 7.18 -25.72
CA LYS A 417 -18.04 7.38 -26.69
C LYS A 417 -17.24 6.07 -26.87
N THR A 418 -17.92 4.98 -27.21
CA THR A 418 -17.32 3.62 -27.24
C THR A 418 -16.22 3.45 -28.29
N ASP A 419 -16.20 4.30 -29.32
CA ASP A 419 -15.13 4.31 -30.33
C ASP A 419 -13.81 4.92 -29.81
N LEU A 420 -13.86 5.65 -28.68
CA LEU A 420 -12.68 6.20 -28.03
C LEU A 420 -11.90 5.08 -27.34
N ILE A 421 -10.66 4.85 -27.77
CA ILE A 421 -9.76 3.90 -27.12
C ILE A 421 -9.17 4.55 -25.87
N ALA A 422 -9.81 4.32 -24.73
CA ALA A 422 -9.43 4.88 -23.44
C ALA A 422 -8.57 3.94 -22.58
N HIS A 423 -8.63 2.64 -22.84
CA HIS A 423 -7.87 1.63 -22.11
C HIS A 423 -6.45 1.48 -22.65
N SER A 424 -5.49 1.43 -21.74
CA SER A 424 -4.16 0.88 -22.01
C SER A 424 -4.25 -0.55 -22.55
N PRO A 425 -3.35 -0.95 -23.47
CA PRO A 425 -3.29 -2.33 -23.90
C PRO A 425 -2.99 -3.25 -22.72
N VAL A 426 -3.59 -4.43 -22.72
CA VAL A 426 -3.38 -5.45 -21.68
C VAL A 426 -3.14 -6.81 -22.34
N LEU A 427 -2.38 -7.66 -21.67
CA LEU A 427 -2.16 -9.03 -22.12
C LEU A 427 -3.51 -9.78 -22.16
N ASP A 428 -3.76 -10.46 -23.27
CA ASP A 428 -4.94 -11.29 -23.50
C ASP A 428 -4.58 -12.77 -23.38
N SER A 429 -3.47 -13.19 -24.00
CA SER A 429 -2.98 -14.57 -23.92
C SER A 429 -1.47 -14.67 -24.13
N MET A 430 -0.88 -15.73 -23.60
CA MET A 430 0.51 -16.13 -23.86
C MET A 430 0.53 -17.56 -24.38
N GLN A 431 1.37 -17.83 -25.38
CA GLN A 431 1.62 -19.17 -25.92
C GLN A 431 3.12 -19.42 -26.03
N THR A 432 3.53 -20.66 -25.79
CA THR A 432 4.91 -21.12 -26.02
C THR A 432 4.98 -21.83 -27.36
N GLU A 433 5.83 -21.36 -28.27
CA GLU A 433 6.01 -21.90 -29.61
C GLU A 433 7.50 -21.88 -29.98
N ASP A 434 8.07 -23.02 -30.37
CA ASP A 434 9.43 -23.12 -30.92
C ASP A 434 10.54 -22.40 -30.11
N GLY A 435 10.50 -22.52 -28.77
CA GLY A 435 11.48 -21.87 -27.88
C GLY A 435 11.27 -20.35 -27.72
N GLN A 436 10.09 -19.86 -28.08
CA GLN A 436 9.68 -18.46 -27.96
C GLN A 436 8.38 -18.34 -27.17
N LEU A 437 8.09 -17.12 -26.69
CA LEU A 437 6.77 -16.77 -26.15
C LEU A 437 6.08 -15.80 -27.09
N ARG A 438 4.85 -16.13 -27.49
CA ARG A 438 3.98 -15.26 -28.28
C ARG A 438 2.91 -14.67 -27.36
N LEU A 439 2.93 -13.35 -27.22
CA LEU A 439 2.03 -12.58 -26.36
C LEU A 439 1.01 -11.86 -27.23
N ARG A 440 -0.29 -12.07 -26.98
CA ARG A 440 -1.36 -11.35 -27.64
C ARG A 440 -1.94 -10.29 -26.73
N PHE A 441 -2.18 -9.10 -27.27
CA PHE A 441 -2.74 -7.97 -26.52
C PHE A 441 -4.12 -7.57 -27.02
N LYS A 442 -4.97 -7.12 -26.10
CA LYS A 442 -6.24 -6.45 -26.38
C LYS A 442 -6.15 -4.96 -26.01
N HIS A 443 -7.15 -4.18 -26.43
CA HIS A 443 -7.17 -2.71 -26.28
C HIS A 443 -5.97 -2.00 -26.92
N THR A 444 -5.39 -2.60 -27.97
CA THR A 444 -4.22 -2.03 -28.68
C THR A 444 -4.58 -0.83 -29.54
N GLY A 445 -5.86 -0.62 -29.85
CA GLY A 445 -6.29 0.31 -30.90
C GLY A 445 -5.97 -0.17 -32.31
N GLY A 446 -5.84 -1.49 -32.49
CA GLY A 446 -5.63 -2.14 -33.79
C GLY A 446 -4.17 -2.45 -34.13
N ASN A 447 -3.20 -1.88 -33.41
CA ASN A 447 -1.78 -2.19 -33.58
C ASN A 447 -0.96 -1.87 -32.31
N LEU A 448 0.22 -2.46 -32.16
CA LEU A 448 1.24 -2.05 -31.19
C LEU A 448 2.34 -1.22 -31.88
N LYS A 449 2.98 -0.33 -31.12
CA LYS A 449 4.11 0.49 -31.59
C LYS A 449 5.05 0.81 -30.42
N THR A 450 6.24 1.32 -30.72
CA THR A 450 7.13 1.90 -29.71
C THR A 450 7.11 3.44 -29.81
N SER A 451 7.36 4.13 -28.71
CA SER A 451 7.39 5.60 -28.66
C SER A 451 8.60 6.21 -29.36
N ASP A 452 9.67 5.44 -29.54
CA ASP A 452 10.97 5.86 -30.08
C ASP A 452 11.31 5.23 -31.44
N GLY A 453 10.53 4.25 -31.90
CA GLY A 453 10.78 3.51 -33.13
C GLY A 453 11.77 2.35 -32.99
N GLU A 454 12.29 2.09 -31.78
CA GLU A 454 13.19 0.99 -31.49
C GLU A 454 12.42 -0.30 -31.17
N SER A 455 13.14 -1.39 -30.92
CA SER A 455 12.52 -2.66 -30.48
C SER A 455 11.90 -2.48 -29.08
N PRO A 456 10.78 -3.18 -28.78
CA PRO A 456 10.19 -3.13 -27.44
C PRO A 456 11.19 -3.54 -26.37
N ASP A 457 11.25 -2.78 -25.30
CA ASP A 457 12.16 -2.98 -24.18
C ASP A 457 11.43 -3.52 -22.93
N TRP A 458 12.19 -3.71 -21.84
CA TRP A 458 11.70 -4.17 -20.53
C TRP A 458 11.02 -5.54 -20.48
N PHE A 459 11.28 -6.42 -21.47
CA PHE A 459 10.85 -7.81 -21.43
C PHE A 459 11.95 -8.71 -20.85
N GLU A 460 11.55 -9.57 -19.92
CA GLU A 460 12.38 -10.66 -19.41
C GLU A 460 11.61 -11.97 -19.49
N ILE A 461 12.31 -13.05 -19.82
CA ILE A 461 11.76 -14.41 -19.89
C ILE A 461 12.58 -15.38 -19.05
N ILE A 462 11.97 -16.47 -18.60
CA ILE A 462 12.62 -17.51 -17.79
C ILE A 462 12.21 -18.90 -18.29
N GLY A 463 13.12 -19.86 -18.15
CA GLY A 463 12.91 -21.27 -18.44
C GLY A 463 13.71 -22.16 -17.49
N PRO A 464 13.47 -23.48 -17.48
CA PRO A 464 14.27 -24.45 -16.72
C PRO A 464 15.77 -24.44 -17.08
N ASP A 465 16.18 -23.79 -18.16
CA ASP A 465 17.58 -23.78 -18.60
C ASP A 465 18.29 -22.44 -18.40
N SER A 466 17.66 -21.47 -17.74
CA SER A 466 18.10 -20.07 -17.81
C SER A 466 18.82 -19.52 -16.58
N GLY A 467 18.84 -20.22 -15.44
CA GLY A 467 19.42 -19.72 -14.19
C GLY A 467 18.79 -18.41 -13.70
N GLY A 468 17.49 -18.21 -13.93
CA GLY A 468 16.76 -16.98 -13.58
C GLY A 468 16.18 -16.24 -14.79
N PHE A 469 15.56 -15.09 -14.54
CA PHE A 469 15.02 -14.23 -15.60
C PHE A 469 16.15 -13.63 -16.45
N GLN A 470 15.99 -13.70 -17.77
CA GLN A 470 16.93 -13.17 -18.74
C GLN A 470 16.23 -12.12 -19.60
N THR A 471 16.94 -11.05 -19.98
CA THR A 471 16.45 -10.08 -20.96
C THR A 471 16.04 -10.79 -22.25
N ALA A 472 14.89 -10.42 -22.80
CA ALA A 472 14.34 -10.96 -24.02
C ALA A 472 14.43 -9.96 -25.17
N ASN A 473 14.75 -10.47 -26.36
CA ASN A 473 14.49 -9.77 -27.61
C ASN A 473 12.98 -9.81 -27.86
N ALA A 474 12.38 -8.65 -28.08
CA ALA A 474 10.96 -8.52 -28.36
C ALA A 474 10.74 -8.00 -29.79
N LYS A 475 9.75 -8.57 -30.49
CA LYS A 475 9.35 -8.14 -31.83
C LYS A 475 7.84 -7.95 -31.92
N ILE A 476 7.41 -6.81 -32.46
CA ILE A 476 5.99 -6.54 -32.73
C ILE A 476 5.55 -7.26 -34.01
N GLU A 477 4.45 -8.00 -33.91
CA GLU A 477 3.75 -8.64 -35.03
C GLU A 477 2.25 -8.29 -34.93
N GLY A 478 1.89 -7.08 -35.39
CA GLY A 478 0.53 -6.56 -35.28
C GLY A 478 0.12 -6.31 -33.83
N ASN A 479 -0.81 -7.10 -33.30
CA ASN A 479 -1.26 -7.04 -31.90
C ASN A 479 -0.52 -8.02 -30.99
N GLU A 480 0.57 -8.62 -31.49
CA GLU A 480 1.35 -9.60 -30.77
C GLU A 480 2.79 -9.14 -30.55
N ILE A 481 3.40 -9.63 -29.48
CA ILE A 481 4.83 -9.55 -29.21
C ILE A 481 5.40 -10.97 -29.20
N VAL A 482 6.45 -11.20 -29.97
CA VAL A 482 7.23 -12.44 -29.91
C VAL A 482 8.50 -12.20 -29.09
N LEU A 483 8.68 -12.99 -28.04
CA LEU A 483 9.82 -12.93 -27.13
C LEU A 483 10.75 -14.11 -27.33
N SER A 484 12.05 -13.86 -27.34
CA SER A 484 13.09 -14.89 -27.39
C SER A 484 14.34 -14.43 -26.66
N SER A 485 15.17 -15.37 -26.20
CA SER A 485 16.49 -15.05 -25.64
C SER A 485 17.46 -16.19 -25.94
N PRO A 486 18.71 -15.91 -26.36
CA PRO A 486 19.70 -16.97 -26.58
C PRO A 486 20.09 -17.70 -25.29
N LYS A 487 19.72 -17.16 -24.12
CA LYS A 487 19.96 -17.75 -22.80
C LYS A 487 18.76 -18.55 -22.26
N VAL A 488 17.66 -18.65 -23.02
CA VAL A 488 16.45 -19.35 -22.61
C VAL A 488 15.93 -20.16 -23.80
N GLN A 489 16.22 -21.45 -23.82
CA GLN A 489 15.80 -22.37 -24.89
C GLN A 489 14.34 -22.80 -24.69
N GLN A 490 13.87 -22.91 -23.45
CA GLN A 490 12.51 -23.36 -23.12
C GLN A 490 11.78 -22.33 -22.25
N PRO A 491 11.37 -21.18 -22.80
CA PRO A 491 10.72 -20.16 -22.01
C PRO A 491 9.33 -20.61 -21.56
N THR A 492 9.05 -20.45 -20.28
CA THR A 492 7.80 -20.88 -19.60
C THR A 492 7.07 -19.73 -18.90
N ALA A 493 7.78 -18.64 -18.60
CA ALA A 493 7.20 -17.43 -18.04
C ALA A 493 7.92 -16.17 -18.51
N MET A 494 7.26 -15.03 -18.30
CA MET A 494 7.76 -13.70 -18.65
C MET A 494 7.32 -12.64 -17.64
N ARG A 495 8.03 -11.52 -17.64
CA ARG A 495 7.64 -10.28 -16.96
C ARG A 495 7.99 -9.05 -17.80
N PHE A 496 7.16 -8.01 -17.71
CA PHE A 496 7.31 -6.75 -18.45
C PHE A 496 7.35 -5.57 -17.48
N GLY A 497 8.36 -4.69 -17.61
CA GLY A 497 8.48 -3.49 -16.77
C GLY A 497 8.66 -3.82 -15.29
N TRP A 498 9.44 -4.86 -14.97
CA TRP A 498 9.58 -5.39 -13.60
C TRP A 498 10.60 -4.65 -12.73
N ASP A 499 10.59 -3.31 -12.80
CA ASP A 499 11.47 -2.43 -12.02
C ASP A 499 10.78 -1.10 -11.67
N LYS A 500 11.13 -0.51 -10.53
CA LYS A 500 10.58 0.75 -10.02
C LYS A 500 10.91 1.96 -10.87
N LEU A 501 11.92 1.83 -11.74
CA LEU A 501 12.34 2.83 -12.71
C LEU A 501 11.88 2.47 -14.13
N ALA A 502 10.98 1.50 -14.30
CA ALA A 502 10.52 1.09 -15.62
C ALA A 502 9.75 2.20 -16.33
N GLU A 503 10.32 2.69 -17.43
CA GLU A 503 9.69 3.61 -18.39
C GLU A 503 9.67 2.95 -19.79
N PRO A 504 8.87 1.87 -19.99
CA PRO A 504 8.94 1.10 -21.24
C PRO A 504 8.55 1.95 -22.45
N ASN A 505 9.02 1.58 -23.64
CA ASN A 505 8.69 2.26 -24.89
C ASN A 505 7.43 1.70 -25.59
N LEU A 506 6.95 0.50 -25.20
CA LEU A 506 5.81 -0.16 -25.85
C LEU A 506 4.48 0.57 -25.60
N ARG A 507 3.72 0.83 -26.67
CA ARG A 507 2.45 1.55 -26.69
C ARG A 507 1.41 0.84 -27.56
N GLY A 508 0.14 1.13 -27.29
CA GLY A 508 -0.93 0.92 -28.27
C GLY A 508 -0.86 1.93 -29.43
N ALA A 509 -1.67 1.73 -30.46
CA ALA A 509 -1.76 2.61 -31.63
C ALA A 509 -2.05 4.07 -31.26
N THR A 510 -2.86 4.30 -30.21
CA THR A 510 -3.20 5.64 -29.69
C THR A 510 -2.09 6.29 -28.87
N GLY A 511 -1.00 5.56 -28.59
CA GLY A 511 0.10 6.05 -27.74
C GLY A 511 -0.12 5.80 -26.25
N LEU A 512 -1.17 5.09 -25.83
CA LEU A 512 -1.33 4.69 -24.43
C LEU A 512 -0.30 3.62 -24.05
N PRO A 513 0.34 3.73 -22.87
CA PRO A 513 1.31 2.74 -22.39
C PRO A 513 0.63 1.50 -21.82
N LEU A 514 1.42 0.45 -21.61
CA LEU A 514 1.00 -0.76 -20.90
C LEU A 514 1.45 -0.65 -19.43
N SER A 515 0.64 -1.20 -18.52
CA SER A 515 1.08 -1.41 -17.14
C SER A 515 2.05 -2.59 -17.05
N THR A 516 2.69 -2.76 -15.90
CA THR A 516 3.54 -3.91 -15.60
C THR A 516 2.69 -5.17 -15.42
N PHE A 517 3.18 -6.30 -15.92
CA PHE A 517 2.54 -7.60 -15.77
C PHE A 517 3.55 -8.75 -15.87
N ARG A 518 3.17 -9.91 -15.36
CA ARG A 518 3.82 -11.19 -15.61
C ARG A 518 2.84 -12.23 -16.15
N ALA A 519 3.35 -13.24 -16.81
CA ALA A 519 2.55 -14.35 -17.35
C ALA A 519 3.36 -15.65 -17.39
N GLY A 520 2.64 -16.77 -17.38
CA GLY A 520 3.24 -18.11 -17.37
C GLY A 520 3.55 -18.65 -15.98
N GLU A 521 4.17 -19.81 -15.97
CA GLU A 521 4.59 -20.51 -14.75
C GLU A 521 6.09 -20.34 -14.59
N VAL A 522 6.50 -19.66 -13.52
CA VAL A 522 7.91 -19.50 -13.19
C VAL A 522 8.42 -20.86 -12.69
N PRO A 523 9.43 -21.47 -13.33
CA PRO A 523 9.99 -22.75 -12.89
C PRO A 523 10.60 -22.60 -11.50
N GLU A 524 10.59 -23.68 -10.70
CA GLU A 524 11.30 -23.69 -9.42
C GLU A 524 12.78 -23.42 -9.65
N PHE A 525 13.43 -22.64 -8.78
CA PHE A 525 14.82 -22.24 -9.00
C PHE A 525 15.76 -23.42 -9.24
N ALA A 526 15.60 -24.53 -8.51
CA ALA A 526 16.36 -25.75 -8.72
C ALA A 526 16.26 -26.28 -10.16
N GLN A 527 15.06 -26.19 -10.76
CA GLN A 527 14.83 -26.61 -12.13
C GLN A 527 15.52 -25.71 -13.13
N THR A 528 15.88 -24.47 -12.76
CA THR A 528 16.61 -23.50 -13.61
C THR A 528 18.13 -23.67 -13.58
N VAL A 529 18.64 -24.50 -12.67
CA VAL A 529 20.08 -24.68 -12.44
C VAL A 529 20.60 -25.83 -13.30
N PRO A 530 21.64 -25.60 -14.14
CA PRO A 530 22.28 -26.67 -14.90
C PRO A 530 22.75 -27.83 -14.01
N ASP A 531 22.54 -29.06 -14.48
CA ASP A 531 22.92 -30.31 -13.83
C ASP A 531 22.30 -30.57 -12.45
N ALA A 532 21.43 -29.69 -11.92
CA ALA A 532 20.73 -29.91 -10.65
C ALA A 532 19.87 -31.18 -10.65
N ALA A 533 19.39 -31.60 -11.83
CA ALA A 533 18.67 -32.87 -12.01
C ALA A 533 19.55 -34.12 -11.79
N GLU A 534 20.88 -34.00 -11.74
CA GLU A 534 21.78 -35.09 -11.38
C GLU A 534 21.88 -35.32 -9.87
N TYR A 535 21.36 -34.38 -9.06
CA TYR A 535 21.45 -34.41 -7.61
C TYR A 535 20.19 -35.01 -6.98
N GLU A 536 20.39 -35.79 -5.92
CA GLU A 536 19.34 -36.36 -5.09
C GLU A 536 19.27 -35.63 -3.74
N LEU A 537 18.04 -35.35 -3.28
CA LEU A 537 17.79 -34.71 -1.99
C LEU A 537 18.17 -35.66 -0.84
N VAL A 538 19.05 -35.21 0.05
CA VAL A 538 19.40 -35.90 1.30
C VAL A 538 18.59 -35.32 2.45
N TYR A 539 18.69 -34.01 2.66
CA TYR A 539 18.03 -33.30 3.75
C TYR A 539 17.21 -32.12 3.22
N GLU A 540 16.02 -31.92 3.77
CA GLU A 540 15.28 -30.65 3.64
C GLU A 540 14.97 -30.11 5.03
N LEU A 541 15.15 -28.80 5.22
CA LEU A 541 14.86 -28.11 6.46
C LEU A 541 14.14 -26.79 6.17
N ASP A 542 12.91 -26.66 6.65
CA ASP A 542 12.26 -25.37 6.89
C ASP A 542 13.03 -24.65 8.00
N LEU A 543 13.72 -23.58 7.63
CA LEU A 543 14.58 -22.82 8.54
C LEU A 543 13.78 -22.03 9.59
N SER A 544 12.44 -22.03 9.53
CA SER A 544 11.60 -21.57 10.64
C SER A 544 11.62 -22.52 11.85
N LYS A 545 12.04 -23.77 11.64
CA LYS A 545 12.14 -24.81 12.67
C LYS A 545 13.51 -24.88 13.35
N LEU A 546 14.42 -23.97 13.02
CA LEU A 546 15.72 -23.90 13.68
C LEU A 546 15.54 -23.76 15.20
N GLY A 547 16.41 -24.45 15.95
CA GLY A 547 16.36 -24.50 17.40
C GLY A 547 17.54 -25.31 17.96
N SER A 548 17.45 -25.64 19.25
CA SER A 548 18.50 -26.42 19.93
C SER A 548 18.68 -27.83 19.35
N GLU A 549 17.61 -28.39 18.81
CA GLU A 549 17.61 -29.66 18.08
C GLU A 549 17.31 -29.39 16.60
N ILE A 550 18.02 -30.07 15.70
CA ILE A 550 17.78 -29.98 14.27
C ILE A 550 16.94 -31.16 13.84
N GLN A 551 15.73 -30.87 13.35
CA GLN A 551 14.81 -31.86 12.80
C GLN A 551 14.54 -31.54 11.34
N TYR A 552 15.05 -32.39 10.45
CA TYR A 552 14.81 -32.26 9.02
C TYR A 552 13.37 -32.66 8.65
N ASP A 553 12.78 -31.91 7.74
CA ASP A 553 11.49 -32.23 7.11
C ASP A 553 11.57 -33.47 6.23
N VAL A 554 12.72 -33.62 5.56
CA VAL A 554 13.08 -34.80 4.79
C VAL A 554 14.45 -35.24 5.25
N ASP A 555 14.58 -36.50 5.62
CA ASP A 555 15.85 -37.14 5.92
C ASP A 555 15.94 -38.46 5.14
N ARG A 556 16.87 -38.51 4.17
CA ARG A 556 17.12 -39.67 3.30
C ARG A 556 18.56 -40.17 3.38
N HIS A 557 19.33 -39.75 4.38
CA HIS A 557 20.76 -40.06 4.42
C HIS A 557 21.07 -41.57 4.46
N GLU A 558 20.19 -42.38 5.06
CA GLU A 558 20.33 -43.85 5.07
C GLU A 558 20.09 -44.50 3.69
N ALA A 559 19.45 -43.80 2.76
CA ALA A 559 19.07 -44.34 1.45
C ALA A 559 20.15 -44.14 0.37
N ILE A 560 21.21 -43.39 0.66
CA ILE A 560 22.24 -43.01 -0.31
C ILE A 560 23.60 -43.47 0.24
N SER A 561 24.29 -44.34 -0.50
CA SER A 561 25.54 -44.95 -0.05
C SER A 561 26.79 -44.21 -0.52
N ASP A 562 26.91 -43.93 -1.82
CA ASP A 562 28.11 -43.35 -2.43
C ASP A 562 27.77 -42.09 -3.23
N PHE A 563 28.53 -41.02 -3.03
CA PHE A 563 28.38 -39.74 -3.72
C PHE A 563 29.73 -39.09 -4.01
N ASP A 564 29.83 -38.34 -5.11
CA ASP A 564 31.06 -37.65 -5.50
C ASP A 564 30.98 -36.12 -5.36
N ARG A 565 29.76 -35.57 -5.25
CA ARG A 565 29.51 -34.14 -5.08
C ARG A 565 28.43 -33.87 -4.05
N VAL A 566 28.56 -32.74 -3.37
CA VAL A 566 27.58 -32.20 -2.43
C VAL A 566 27.06 -30.88 -2.98
N ALA A 567 25.78 -30.60 -2.79
CA ALA A 567 25.17 -29.32 -3.13
C ALA A 567 24.23 -28.81 -2.01
N TYR A 568 24.09 -27.49 -1.97
CA TYR A 568 23.20 -26.78 -1.07
C TYR A 568 22.32 -25.85 -1.89
N LEU A 569 21.02 -25.94 -1.68
CA LEU A 569 20.05 -24.97 -2.18
C LEU A 569 19.43 -24.25 -0.98
N VAL A 570 19.70 -22.95 -0.88
CA VAL A 570 19.11 -22.07 0.14
C VAL A 570 18.16 -21.10 -0.55
N SER A 571 16.94 -20.99 -0.03
CA SER A 571 15.92 -20.06 -0.51
C SER A 571 15.38 -19.23 0.65
N LEU A 572 15.40 -17.90 0.53
CA LEU A 572 14.93 -16.93 1.51
C LEU A 572 13.92 -15.98 0.86
N GLU A 573 12.71 -15.92 1.40
CA GLU A 573 11.64 -15.01 0.97
C GLU A 573 11.36 -13.97 2.05
N ASP A 574 11.53 -12.69 1.74
CA ASP A 574 11.21 -11.62 2.67
C ASP A 574 9.69 -11.38 2.80
N ALA A 575 9.27 -10.57 3.78
CA ALA A 575 7.85 -10.22 3.98
C ALA A 575 7.19 -9.49 2.79
N SER A 576 7.97 -9.01 1.81
CA SER A 576 7.47 -8.40 0.58
C SER A 576 7.32 -9.41 -0.56
N GLY A 577 7.55 -10.69 -0.28
CA GLY A 577 7.54 -11.80 -1.23
C GLY A 577 8.72 -11.78 -2.20
N ASN A 578 9.85 -11.13 -1.86
CA ASN A 578 11.06 -11.20 -2.66
C ASN A 578 11.80 -12.49 -2.32
N VAL A 579 11.91 -13.39 -3.28
CA VAL A 579 12.64 -14.66 -3.12
C VAL A 579 14.07 -14.49 -3.62
N LYS A 580 15.05 -14.83 -2.77
CA LYS A 580 16.44 -15.06 -3.16
C LYS A 580 16.76 -16.54 -3.00
N SER A 581 17.37 -17.15 -4.00
CA SER A 581 17.84 -18.52 -3.94
C SER A 581 19.27 -18.64 -4.43
N VAL A 582 20.03 -19.54 -3.83
CA VAL A 582 21.37 -19.90 -4.30
C VAL A 582 21.55 -21.41 -4.26
N PHE A 583 22.04 -21.96 -5.36
CA PHE A 583 22.49 -23.34 -5.47
C PHE A 583 24.01 -23.34 -5.57
N VAL A 584 24.67 -23.99 -4.63
CA VAL A 584 26.12 -24.17 -4.66
C VAL A 584 26.47 -25.63 -4.58
N SER A 585 27.30 -26.12 -5.49
CA SER A 585 27.80 -27.50 -5.49
C SER A 585 29.31 -27.56 -5.55
N MET A 586 29.91 -28.62 -5.02
CA MET A 586 31.35 -28.84 -5.00
C MET A 586 31.65 -30.34 -4.95
N ASN A 587 32.92 -30.72 -5.14
CA ASN A 587 33.35 -32.08 -4.84
C ASN A 587 33.03 -32.42 -3.39
N ALA A 588 32.69 -33.69 -3.12
CA ALA A 588 32.41 -34.16 -1.77
C ALA A 588 33.62 -33.91 -0.86
N PHE A 589 33.40 -33.13 0.21
CA PHE A 589 34.43 -32.78 1.19
C PHE A 589 34.50 -33.78 2.36
N THR A 590 33.62 -34.78 2.34
CA THR A 590 33.55 -35.94 3.24
C THR A 590 32.81 -37.08 2.54
N ASP A 591 33.11 -38.31 2.93
CA ASP A 591 32.40 -39.54 2.56
C ASP A 591 31.24 -39.87 3.53
N ASP A 592 31.13 -39.15 4.64
CA ASP A 592 30.11 -39.36 5.66
C ASP A 592 28.88 -38.48 5.39
N ILE A 593 27.85 -39.08 4.79
CA ILE A 593 26.60 -38.38 4.45
C ILE A 593 25.87 -37.81 5.66
N ALA A 594 26.11 -38.28 6.88
CA ALA A 594 25.50 -37.71 8.07
C ALA A 594 26.10 -36.33 8.45
N LYS A 595 27.24 -35.95 7.85
CA LYS A 595 28.00 -34.74 8.19
C LYS A 595 27.80 -33.55 7.25
N ILE A 596 26.97 -33.68 6.22
CA ILE A 596 26.74 -32.63 5.22
C ILE A 596 25.54 -31.72 5.56
N GLY A 597 24.82 -31.96 6.66
CA GLY A 597 23.73 -31.11 7.14
C GLY A 597 24.18 -29.93 8.02
N ILE A 598 23.26 -29.37 8.81
CA ILE A 598 23.58 -28.38 9.86
C ILE A 598 24.61 -28.99 10.82
N PRO A 599 25.77 -28.35 11.06
CA PRO A 599 26.88 -28.98 11.75
C PRO A 599 26.68 -28.96 13.27
N THR A 600 25.96 -29.96 13.78
CA THR A 600 25.72 -30.16 15.21
C THR A 600 26.84 -30.93 15.90
N VAL A 601 26.90 -30.83 17.23
CA VAL A 601 27.86 -31.61 18.05
C VAL A 601 27.63 -33.11 17.89
N ASP A 602 26.38 -33.56 17.85
CA ASP A 602 26.02 -34.96 17.72
C ASP A 602 26.45 -35.57 16.38
N ALA A 603 26.35 -34.80 15.29
CA ALA A 603 26.84 -35.21 13.98
C ALA A 603 28.37 -35.26 13.90
N ASN A 604 29.08 -34.64 14.86
CA ASN A 604 30.53 -34.46 14.83
C ASN A 604 31.02 -33.88 13.49
N ALA A 605 30.23 -32.96 12.92
CA ALA A 605 30.51 -32.29 11.66
C ALA A 605 31.35 -31.03 11.93
N LYS A 606 32.62 -31.06 11.51
CA LYS A 606 33.55 -29.94 11.67
C LYS A 606 34.45 -29.82 10.44
N PHE A 607 34.19 -28.82 9.61
CA PHE A 607 34.91 -28.58 8.38
C PHE A 607 35.29 -27.11 8.25
N GLN A 608 36.60 -26.84 8.15
CA GLN A 608 37.15 -25.55 7.78
C GLN A 608 38.21 -25.75 6.72
N GLN A 609 37.81 -25.73 5.46
CA GLN A 609 38.71 -26.12 4.36
C GLN A 609 38.30 -25.48 3.03
N SER A 610 39.26 -25.45 2.11
CA SER A 610 38.97 -25.16 0.71
C SER A 610 38.21 -26.31 0.07
N VAL A 611 37.34 -26.00 -0.89
CA VAL A 611 36.60 -26.97 -1.69
C VAL A 611 36.95 -26.83 -3.17
N GLU A 612 36.89 -27.94 -3.89
CA GLU A 612 37.26 -28.02 -5.30
C GLU A 612 36.03 -28.07 -6.21
N SER A 613 36.19 -27.59 -7.44
CA SER A 613 35.18 -27.64 -8.50
C SER A 613 33.82 -27.06 -8.05
N MET A 614 33.88 -25.89 -7.39
CA MET A 614 32.69 -25.24 -6.85
C MET A 614 31.92 -24.53 -7.97
N ASN A 615 30.63 -24.87 -8.12
CA ASN A 615 29.71 -24.19 -9.03
C ASN A 615 28.68 -23.44 -8.20
N VAL A 616 28.40 -22.19 -8.54
CA VAL A 616 27.43 -21.33 -7.84
C VAL A 616 26.45 -20.77 -8.86
N TYR A 617 25.16 -20.88 -8.56
CA TYR A 617 24.06 -20.29 -9.31
C TYR A 617 23.15 -19.55 -8.34
N ALA A 618 22.79 -18.31 -8.64
CA ALA A 618 21.91 -17.50 -7.80
C ALA A 618 20.76 -16.92 -8.60
N SER A 619 19.61 -16.73 -7.95
CA SER A 619 18.40 -16.18 -8.58
C SER A 619 18.46 -14.67 -8.81
N ASP A 620 19.44 -13.98 -8.23
CA ASP A 620 19.71 -12.56 -8.42
C ASP A 620 21.24 -12.28 -8.44
N ASN A 621 21.60 -11.01 -8.61
CA ASN A 621 23.00 -10.59 -8.70
C ASN A 621 23.68 -10.38 -7.33
N SER A 622 23.08 -10.79 -6.20
CA SER A 622 23.72 -10.64 -4.88
C SER A 622 24.90 -11.59 -4.70
N VAL A 623 24.94 -12.67 -5.48
CA VAL A 623 26.00 -13.68 -5.53
C VAL A 623 26.50 -13.82 -6.96
N SER A 624 27.83 -13.85 -7.13
CA SER A 624 28.45 -14.07 -8.43
C SER A 624 28.27 -15.54 -8.82
N SER A 625 27.43 -15.80 -9.83
CA SER A 625 27.28 -17.13 -10.41
C SER A 625 28.51 -17.50 -11.25
N GLY A 626 28.89 -18.78 -11.26
CA GLY A 626 30.05 -19.27 -12.01
C GLY A 626 30.32 -20.76 -11.81
N ASN A 627 31.03 -21.35 -12.76
CA ASN A 627 31.44 -22.75 -12.73
C ASN A 627 32.94 -22.87 -12.45
N GLU A 628 33.33 -23.99 -11.84
CA GLU A 628 34.73 -24.33 -11.52
C GLU A 628 35.46 -23.22 -10.74
N ILE A 629 34.76 -22.59 -9.79
CA ILE A 629 35.35 -21.59 -8.89
C ILE A 629 36.46 -22.27 -8.08
N LYS A 630 37.70 -21.76 -8.23
CA LYS A 630 38.92 -22.42 -7.75
C LYS A 630 39.15 -22.25 -6.24
N ASN A 631 38.79 -21.09 -5.70
CA ASN A 631 39.00 -20.75 -4.29
C ASN A 631 37.68 -20.70 -3.53
N GLY A 632 36.92 -21.81 -3.58
CA GLY A 632 35.78 -22.02 -2.70
C GLY A 632 36.24 -22.43 -1.29
N ARG A 633 35.50 -22.02 -0.26
CA ARG A 633 35.78 -22.39 1.14
C ARG A 633 34.48 -22.66 1.89
N ILE A 634 34.51 -23.65 2.77
CA ILE A 634 33.39 -23.96 3.69
C ILE A 634 33.81 -23.77 5.14
N GLU A 635 32.85 -23.32 5.93
CA GLU A 635 33.00 -23.08 7.36
C GLU A 635 31.81 -23.67 8.12
N PHE A 636 31.92 -24.96 8.48
CA PHE A 636 30.86 -25.75 9.09
C PHE A 636 31.30 -26.27 10.46
N TRP A 637 30.75 -25.74 11.55
CA TRP A 637 31.02 -26.22 12.92
C TRP A 637 29.99 -25.72 13.94
N PRO A 638 29.79 -26.43 15.07
CA PRO A 638 28.89 -26.00 16.15
C PRO A 638 29.47 -24.97 17.13
N ASN A 639 30.76 -24.64 17.01
CA ASN A 639 31.54 -23.84 17.96
C ASN A 639 31.16 -22.34 18.01
N ASN A 640 31.65 -21.62 19.03
CA ASN A 640 31.74 -20.15 18.99
C ASN A 640 32.79 -19.66 17.97
N TYR A 641 32.67 -18.43 17.51
CA TYR A 641 33.72 -17.76 16.72
C TYR A 641 34.91 -17.35 17.61
N SER A 642 36.13 -17.50 17.08
CA SER A 642 37.37 -16.98 17.66
C SER A 642 38.14 -16.22 16.57
N PRO A 643 38.55 -14.95 16.81
CA PRO A 643 39.05 -14.02 15.77
C PRO A 643 40.46 -14.35 15.24
N ASN A 644 40.93 -15.59 15.41
CA ASN A 644 42.22 -16.02 14.91
C ASN A 644 42.03 -16.51 13.48
N ASN A 645 42.61 -15.82 12.50
CA ASN A 645 42.82 -16.37 11.15
C ASN A 645 44.09 -17.23 11.13
N ALA A 646 44.12 -18.30 11.93
CA ALA A 646 45.31 -19.15 12.05
C ALA A 646 45.70 -19.82 10.72
N ALA A 647 44.71 -20.06 9.85
CA ALA A 647 44.89 -20.61 8.51
C ALA A 647 45.49 -19.62 7.48
N LYS A 648 45.65 -18.33 7.84
CA LYS A 648 46.17 -17.26 6.97
C LYS A 648 45.44 -17.14 5.64
N VAL A 649 44.11 -17.24 5.67
CA VAL A 649 43.28 -17.15 4.46
C VAL A 649 43.49 -15.80 3.78
N PRO A 650 43.96 -15.76 2.52
CA PRO A 650 44.18 -14.50 1.82
C PRO A 650 42.88 -13.71 1.66
N GLY A 651 42.89 -12.45 2.10
CA GLY A 651 41.72 -11.56 1.99
C GLY A 651 40.71 -11.64 3.14
N ALA A 652 40.89 -12.57 4.09
CA ALA A 652 40.04 -12.63 5.28
C ALA A 652 40.37 -11.51 6.29
N SER A 653 39.35 -11.01 6.97
CA SER A 653 39.37 -9.93 7.96
C SER A 653 38.40 -10.28 9.09
N GLY A 654 38.85 -10.27 10.34
CA GLY A 654 37.99 -10.55 11.51
C GLY A 654 36.94 -9.48 11.84
N THR A 655 36.59 -8.63 10.86
CA THR A 655 35.49 -7.66 10.95
C THR A 655 34.69 -7.62 9.66
N ALA A 656 35.36 -7.42 8.51
CA ALA A 656 34.66 -7.20 7.24
C ALA A 656 34.51 -8.46 6.37
N PHE A 657 35.35 -9.48 6.51
CA PHE A 657 35.35 -10.66 5.64
C PHE A 657 35.93 -11.85 6.41
N ASP A 658 35.22 -12.31 7.43
CA ASP A 658 35.61 -13.22 8.50
C ASP A 658 35.57 -14.72 8.14
N PHE A 659 35.63 -15.04 6.84
CA PHE A 659 35.74 -16.41 6.31
C PHE A 659 37.09 -17.13 6.61
N GLY A 660 37.78 -16.70 7.67
CA GLY A 660 38.97 -17.34 8.20
C GLY A 660 38.93 -17.52 9.72
N ASP A 661 37.78 -17.29 10.37
CA ASP A 661 37.65 -17.40 11.82
C ASP A 661 37.81 -18.84 12.32
N ASP A 662 38.46 -19.00 13.46
CA ASP A 662 38.67 -20.33 14.04
C ASP A 662 37.49 -20.72 14.96
N PRO A 663 37.09 -22.01 14.98
CA PRO A 663 36.14 -22.52 15.97
C PRO A 663 36.71 -22.46 17.40
N GLY A 664 36.12 -21.60 18.24
CA GLY A 664 36.44 -21.39 19.66
C GLY A 664 35.63 -22.25 20.62
N MET A 665 35.92 -22.15 21.93
CA MET A 665 35.14 -22.86 22.97
C MET A 665 33.89 -22.06 23.38
N PRO A 666 32.80 -22.75 23.81
CA PRO A 666 32.63 -24.20 23.88
C PRO A 666 32.37 -24.83 22.49
N VAL A 667 32.49 -26.17 22.42
CA VAL A 667 32.18 -26.95 21.20
C VAL A 667 30.72 -26.84 20.82
N ASP A 668 29.84 -26.82 21.81
CA ASP A 668 28.41 -26.55 21.63
C ASP A 668 28.12 -25.05 21.82
N GLY A 669 28.50 -24.24 20.84
CA GLY A 669 28.48 -22.78 20.91
C GLY A 669 27.48 -22.15 19.94
N TYR A 670 27.94 -21.06 19.32
CA TYR A 670 27.19 -20.23 18.38
C TYR A 670 26.77 -21.00 17.13
N GLY A 671 27.70 -21.69 16.47
CA GLY A 671 27.45 -22.44 15.26
C GLY A 671 27.61 -21.61 13.98
N CYS A 672 28.34 -22.16 13.02
CA CYS A 672 28.62 -21.58 11.70
C CYS A 672 28.30 -22.62 10.62
N MET A 673 27.52 -22.22 9.62
CA MET A 673 27.37 -22.96 8.37
C MET A 673 27.41 -21.97 7.20
N GLN A 674 28.61 -21.77 6.67
CA GLN A 674 28.83 -20.80 5.61
C GLN A 674 29.62 -21.38 4.44
N VAL A 675 29.31 -20.90 3.24
CA VAL A 675 30.07 -21.18 2.02
C VAL A 675 30.51 -19.86 1.42
N HIS A 676 31.79 -19.78 1.02
CA HIS A 676 32.43 -18.56 0.56
C HIS A 676 33.11 -18.75 -0.80
N ASN A 677 32.99 -17.74 -1.65
CA ASN A 677 33.83 -17.53 -2.83
C ASN A 677 34.93 -16.52 -2.46
N VAL A 678 36.12 -17.02 -2.16
CA VAL A 678 37.23 -16.22 -1.64
C VAL A 678 37.74 -15.21 -2.67
N ASP A 679 37.79 -15.60 -3.95
CA ASP A 679 38.25 -14.71 -5.03
C ASP A 679 37.33 -13.49 -5.19
N ALA A 680 36.03 -13.71 -5.06
CA ALA A 680 35.02 -12.64 -5.11
C ALA A 680 34.88 -11.89 -3.78
N ARG A 681 35.56 -12.31 -2.70
CA ARG A 681 35.35 -11.84 -1.32
C ARG A 681 33.88 -11.85 -0.94
N GLN A 682 33.25 -12.99 -1.17
CA GLN A 682 31.79 -13.08 -1.15
C GLN A 682 31.33 -14.30 -0.37
N THR A 683 30.44 -14.08 0.59
CA THR A 683 29.63 -15.13 1.17
C THR A 683 28.57 -15.56 0.16
N VAL A 684 28.52 -16.85 -0.11
CA VAL A 684 27.52 -17.46 -1.00
C VAL A 684 26.21 -17.61 -0.23
N PHE A 685 26.27 -18.29 0.93
CA PHE A 685 25.19 -18.31 1.91
C PHE A 685 25.75 -18.43 3.34
N ALA A 686 24.91 -18.05 4.31
CA ALA A 686 25.17 -18.21 5.73
C ALA A 686 23.93 -18.69 6.49
N ILE A 687 24.12 -19.67 7.37
CA ILE A 687 23.14 -20.14 8.37
C ILE A 687 23.89 -20.29 9.69
N ASN A 688 23.82 -19.27 10.54
CA ASN A 688 24.54 -19.25 11.82
C ASN A 688 23.56 -19.17 12.99
N HIS A 689 24.03 -19.52 14.18
CA HIS A 689 23.26 -19.37 15.42
C HIS A 689 21.87 -20.02 15.40
N TRP A 690 21.75 -21.16 14.70
CA TRP A 690 20.48 -21.85 14.49
C TRP A 690 19.72 -22.16 15.79
N LYS A 691 20.42 -22.33 16.91
CA LYS A 691 19.78 -22.54 18.21
C LYS A 691 18.87 -21.41 18.67
N GLN A 692 19.03 -20.21 18.11
CA GLN A 692 18.21 -19.07 18.43
C GLN A 692 16.89 -19.01 17.63
N GLY A 693 16.59 -20.01 16.80
CA GLY A 693 15.35 -20.10 16.02
C GLY A 693 15.04 -18.80 15.25
N PRO A 694 14.00 -18.02 15.63
CA PRO A 694 13.67 -16.75 14.96
C PRO A 694 14.80 -15.70 15.03
N GLY A 695 15.75 -15.83 15.95
CA GLY A 695 16.94 -14.98 16.06
C GLY A 695 18.21 -15.56 15.44
N ALA A 696 18.11 -16.62 14.62
CA ALA A 696 19.23 -17.12 13.84
C ALA A 696 19.67 -16.10 12.76
N ASP A 697 20.88 -16.29 12.24
CA ASP A 697 21.43 -15.45 11.17
C ASP A 697 21.32 -16.19 9.84
N LEU A 698 20.59 -15.59 8.88
CA LEU A 698 20.38 -16.15 7.56
C LEU A 698 20.78 -15.15 6.48
N GLY A 699 21.46 -15.63 5.45
CA GLY A 699 21.90 -14.75 4.37
C GLY A 699 22.26 -15.45 3.06
N ILE A 700 22.08 -14.73 1.96
CA ILE A 700 22.57 -15.09 0.62
C ILE A 700 23.28 -13.86 0.05
N GLY A 701 24.54 -14.01 -0.35
CA GLY A 701 25.40 -12.89 -0.74
C GLY A 701 26.02 -12.18 0.47
N ASN A 702 26.67 -11.03 0.23
CA ASN A 702 27.25 -10.22 1.31
C ASN A 702 26.18 -9.34 1.98
N HIS A 703 26.21 -9.27 3.31
CA HIS A 703 25.44 -8.31 4.09
C HIS A 703 25.98 -6.88 3.94
N SER A 704 25.12 -5.86 4.05
CA SER A 704 25.55 -4.46 3.89
C SER A 704 26.23 -3.88 5.14
N GLY A 705 26.00 -4.47 6.31
CA GLY A 705 26.57 -4.06 7.60
C GLY A 705 28.08 -4.35 7.76
N GLU A 706 28.54 -4.29 9.01
CA GLU A 706 29.94 -4.51 9.39
C GLU A 706 30.41 -5.93 9.06
N HIS A 707 29.68 -6.94 9.57
CA HIS A 707 29.87 -8.35 9.24
C HIS A 707 29.23 -8.66 7.89
N LYS A 708 30.04 -8.99 6.88
CA LYS A 708 29.58 -9.27 5.50
C LYS A 708 29.03 -10.68 5.34
N ASP A 709 29.37 -11.57 6.24
CA ASP A 709 29.01 -12.99 6.24
C ASP A 709 27.71 -13.30 7.00
N TRP A 710 26.98 -12.25 7.41
CA TRP A 710 25.73 -12.28 8.18
C TRP A 710 25.85 -12.64 9.66
N THR A 711 27.04 -12.85 10.18
CA THR A 711 27.21 -13.16 11.61
C THR A 711 26.68 -12.02 12.49
N PHE A 712 25.95 -12.38 13.56
CA PHE A 712 25.31 -11.49 14.53
C PHE A 712 24.14 -10.64 13.99
N THR A 713 23.51 -11.04 12.88
CA THR A 713 22.40 -10.25 12.29
C THR A 713 21.04 -10.50 12.92
N SER A 714 20.80 -11.66 13.55
CA SER A 714 19.56 -12.02 14.23
C SER A 714 18.30 -11.76 13.38
N ASN A 715 18.35 -12.14 12.11
CA ASN A 715 17.40 -11.69 11.08
C ASN A 715 16.43 -12.79 10.60
N ALA A 716 16.52 -14.04 11.07
CA ALA A 716 15.70 -15.13 10.56
C ALA A 716 14.19 -14.84 10.59
N ALA A 717 13.68 -14.12 11.61
CA ALA A 717 12.28 -13.71 11.73
C ALA A 717 11.78 -12.77 10.61
N GLN A 718 12.68 -12.14 9.85
CA GLN A 718 12.32 -11.21 8.77
C GLN A 718 11.86 -11.94 7.49
N TYR A 719 12.20 -13.23 7.36
CA TYR A 719 11.83 -14.04 6.21
C TYR A 719 10.50 -14.76 6.45
N ALA A 720 9.54 -14.52 5.55
CA ALA A 720 8.23 -15.16 5.51
C ALA A 720 8.33 -16.65 5.16
N SER A 721 9.25 -17.00 4.26
CA SER A 721 9.62 -18.38 3.92
C SER A 721 11.14 -18.51 3.88
N LYS A 722 11.67 -19.64 4.33
CA LYS A 722 13.12 -19.88 4.43
C LYS A 722 13.40 -21.38 4.45
N LYS A 723 14.22 -21.86 3.52
CA LYS A 723 14.44 -23.29 3.30
C LYS A 723 15.90 -23.60 2.97
N LEU A 724 16.40 -24.69 3.53
CA LEU A 724 17.66 -25.34 3.16
C LEU A 724 17.35 -26.72 2.58
N GLN A 725 17.94 -27.02 1.42
CA GLN A 725 18.00 -28.36 0.86
C GLN A 725 19.46 -28.77 0.70
N VAL A 726 19.82 -29.94 1.21
CA VAL A 726 21.13 -30.57 1.06
C VAL A 726 20.98 -31.72 0.09
N LEU A 727 21.78 -31.70 -0.97
CA LEU A 727 21.71 -32.67 -2.06
C LEU A 727 23.08 -33.28 -2.31
N VAL A 728 23.09 -34.46 -2.90
CA VAL A 728 24.32 -35.14 -3.33
C VAL A 728 24.17 -35.67 -4.75
N ARG A 729 25.28 -35.79 -5.48
CA ARG A 729 25.28 -36.52 -6.74
C ARG A 729 25.74 -37.96 -6.49
N PRO A 730 24.87 -38.96 -6.64
CA PRO A 730 25.26 -40.35 -6.45
C PRO A 730 26.30 -40.78 -7.49
N VAL A 731 27.25 -41.62 -7.07
CA VAL A 731 28.15 -42.29 -8.01
C VAL A 731 27.35 -43.37 -8.75
N LYS A 732 27.22 -43.24 -10.07
CA LYS A 732 26.49 -44.20 -10.92
C LYS A 732 27.35 -45.38 -11.34
#